data_AF-Q2Y5J0-F1
#
_entry.id   AF-Q2Y5J0-F1
#
_cell.length_a   1.000
_cell.length_b   1.000
_cell.length_c   1.000
_cell.angle_alpha   90.00
_cell.angle_beta   90.00
_cell.angle_gamma   90.00
#
_symmetry.space_group_name_H-M   'P 1'
#
loop_
_entity.id
_entity.type
_entity.pdbx_description
1 polymer ?
#
loop_
_entity_poly.entity_id
_entity_poly.type
_entity_poly.pdbx_seq_one_letter_code
_entity_poly.pdbx_strand_id
1 'polypeptide(L)'
;MTIRKMSYIFYLVTGVLISLLTLFVALRFFELRKLNEAENVRYAGFLAVDELRQSSDDLTRTARAYVATGNPKFEQIYFDILAIRNGDKERPLHYERGHWDLILGHLNPESAPGRRISLRSQIRKLGFTATELAKLTKAENRSNQLTEREYKAFNAMKGLFQDSAGEFGVKGAPDAALASSLLHDESYHTAKAEIIRLLNEFHELLDKRTRNTMALAQNRANLYISGVFFMLAFLMAWFAFSYRVVHRKVQNLAWLEDKARNIGEASNSPSFYIDSNDEIGSLSRAFIVAQAERDRYFNQSLNFLAISGFDNRFKRVNTAWTKVFGYSEEELLSKPFMDLVFSGSRADTAAELDKLVMGSNVSFESQMRCKDGSFRWVLWNIAAAQDVREFYFSGQDITARKNIERELQNARKAAEAANRAKSEFLANMSHEIRTPMNGVLGAVGLLLNTTLTPSQRELAGLARASGETLLCIINDILDFSKIEAGKLVISPVPFDLLQAVEEVAGMVAMQPARKANVNVIVRYLPNVPRYVFGDLGRIRQVLINLTNNAIKFTDKGHVLIDVEAEALSEDEVSLRISVEDSGLGIAPDKLQSIFDKFTQADASTTRRYGGTGLGLAISKQLVQLMGGTIAAKSRVGAGSTFWFTLPLALQKNWPTDAGLHIDLTHVRVLIVDDNAANRLVLQEQLRSWRMRIGSCPSGAEALRALHTSHASGDPYRIAILDHQMPDMDGEMLGRTIKADPLLRSIHLVMLSSLGQEGDLRERLQKIGFAAYLVKPARQSELLSTLVNIWDAQRHQRTINLISQPFFPANPEMQAADSSNGLFAGTRVLLAEDNATNQIVGAMILRNLGCLVDVATNGREAMEMVDAFLYDMVFMDCEMPEMDGFEATAALRRRPDSKSRLPVIAVTAQAMQGDRERCLRAGMDDYISKPVKLEDFAAALKRWMPGREQGQKSETSPTARHEKSMADSTPNHSPPIVPSSLPVSSSLSMSSASSALNAEVVARLRSLAEATDPSLITQIFTSFLSDGAKRIDALKEALAGGNMELLHKTAHAIKGASANIGAHSLTDMAQKLELAGKAGDMTGAVTLIEQIEMEFGRVQHEITQSELDCVALPDATRP
;
A
#
# COMPACT_ATOMS: atom_id res chain seq x y z
N MET A 1 -34.32 -58.76 8.82
CA MET A 1 -34.42 -58.19 7.45
C MET A 1 -33.10 -58.41 6.76
N THR A 2 -33.09 -59.00 5.56
CA THR A 2 -31.84 -59.41 4.89
C THR A 2 -31.02 -58.21 4.41
N ILE A 3 -29.69 -58.36 4.38
CA ILE A 3 -28.73 -57.30 4.01
C ILE A 3 -29.08 -56.72 2.63
N ARG A 4 -29.40 -57.58 1.66
CA ARG A 4 -29.85 -57.21 0.31
C ARG A 4 -31.05 -56.25 0.30
N LYS A 5 -32.06 -56.44 1.17
CA LYS A 5 -33.22 -55.53 1.25
C LYS A 5 -32.86 -54.18 1.87
N MET A 6 -31.92 -54.14 2.83
CA MET A 6 -31.43 -52.88 3.40
C MET A 6 -30.67 -52.04 2.36
N SER A 7 -29.83 -52.67 1.53
CA SER A 7 -29.07 -51.98 0.48
C SER A 7 -29.96 -51.27 -0.54
N TYR A 8 -31.08 -51.88 -0.97
CA TYR A 8 -32.02 -51.21 -1.88
C TYR A 8 -32.67 -49.96 -1.26
N ILE A 9 -33.05 -50.00 0.02
CA ILE A 9 -33.59 -48.83 0.71
C ILE A 9 -32.53 -47.74 0.84
N PHE A 10 -31.28 -48.11 1.10
CA PHE A 10 -30.18 -47.15 1.17
C PHE A 10 -29.99 -46.39 -0.15
N TYR A 11 -29.92 -47.08 -1.29
CA TYR A 11 -29.80 -46.41 -2.59
C TYR A 11 -31.03 -45.57 -2.95
N LEU A 12 -32.24 -46.06 -2.67
CA LEU A 12 -33.49 -45.35 -2.96
C LEU A 12 -33.56 -44.00 -2.23
N VAL A 13 -33.36 -43.99 -0.91
CA VAL A 13 -33.43 -42.76 -0.10
C VAL A 13 -32.31 -41.80 -0.49
N THR A 14 -31.10 -42.30 -0.72
CA THR A 14 -29.96 -41.46 -1.13
C THR A 14 -30.21 -40.78 -2.49
N GLY A 15 -30.80 -41.49 -3.46
CA GLY A 15 -31.19 -40.92 -4.75
C GLY A 15 -32.28 -39.83 -4.65
N VAL A 16 -33.25 -40.00 -3.75
CA VAL A 16 -34.27 -38.97 -3.47
C VAL A 16 -33.64 -37.72 -2.84
N LEU A 17 -32.74 -37.88 -1.87
CA LEU A 17 -32.06 -36.75 -1.22
C LEU A 17 -31.17 -35.97 -2.19
N ILE A 18 -30.44 -36.66 -3.07
CA ILE A 18 -29.63 -36.01 -4.12
C ILE A 18 -30.52 -35.27 -5.12
N SER A 19 -31.64 -35.85 -5.55
CA SER A 19 -32.61 -35.20 -6.45
C SER A 19 -33.24 -33.94 -5.85
N LEU A 20 -33.53 -33.93 -4.55
CA LEU A 20 -34.02 -32.74 -3.85
C LEU A 20 -32.91 -31.67 -3.71
N LEU A 21 -31.67 -32.08 -3.45
CA LEU A 21 -30.52 -31.17 -3.38
C LEU A 21 -30.27 -30.46 -4.72
N THR A 22 -30.30 -31.19 -5.86
CA THR A 22 -30.14 -30.57 -7.19
C THR A 22 -31.29 -29.64 -7.55
N LEU A 23 -32.53 -29.95 -7.13
CA LEU A 23 -33.68 -29.05 -7.29
C LEU A 23 -33.47 -27.71 -6.55
N PHE A 24 -33.01 -27.73 -5.29
CA PHE A 24 -32.71 -26.49 -4.56
C PHE A 24 -31.60 -25.65 -5.21
N VAL A 25 -30.56 -26.30 -5.76
CA VAL A 25 -29.49 -25.61 -6.51
C VAL A 25 -30.03 -24.99 -7.80
N ALA A 26 -30.87 -25.70 -8.55
CA ALA A 26 -31.50 -25.18 -9.77
C ALA A 26 -32.44 -23.98 -9.50
N LEU A 27 -33.23 -24.05 -8.42
CA LEU A 27 -34.10 -22.95 -8.00
C LEU A 27 -33.30 -21.70 -7.58
N ARG A 28 -32.18 -21.87 -6.86
CA ARG A 28 -31.24 -20.78 -6.55
C ARG A 28 -30.68 -20.13 -7.83
N PHE A 29 -30.25 -20.94 -8.80
CA PHE A 29 -29.71 -20.45 -10.08
C PHE A 29 -30.74 -19.66 -10.89
N PHE A 30 -32.02 -20.06 -10.85
CA PHE A 30 -33.11 -19.36 -11.53
C PHE A 30 -33.42 -17.98 -10.91
N GLU A 31 -33.46 -17.85 -9.59
CA GLU A 31 -33.64 -16.53 -8.95
C GLU A 31 -32.40 -15.62 -9.11
N LEU A 32 -31.18 -16.17 -9.16
CA LEU A 32 -29.97 -15.40 -9.48
C LEU A 32 -30.01 -14.79 -10.89
N ARG A 33 -30.55 -15.51 -11.89
CA ARG A 33 -30.76 -14.96 -13.24
C ARG A 33 -31.72 -13.76 -13.23
N LYS A 34 -32.84 -13.85 -12.49
CA LYS A 34 -33.81 -12.75 -12.37
C LYS A 34 -33.22 -11.51 -11.70
N LEU A 35 -32.33 -11.68 -10.73
CA LEU A 35 -31.67 -10.57 -10.04
C LEU A 35 -30.78 -9.78 -11.02
N ASN A 36 -29.96 -10.50 -11.81
CA ASN A 36 -29.15 -9.91 -12.87
C ASN A 36 -30.02 -9.26 -13.97
N GLU A 37 -31.12 -9.90 -14.38
CA GLU A 37 -32.08 -9.34 -15.35
C GLU A 37 -32.71 -8.01 -14.84
N ALA A 38 -33.15 -7.97 -13.57
CA ALA A 38 -33.70 -6.77 -12.95
C ALA A 38 -32.67 -5.63 -12.84
N GLU A 39 -31.41 -5.97 -12.58
CA GLU A 39 -30.29 -5.01 -12.55
C GLU A 39 -29.99 -4.42 -13.93
N ASN A 40 -29.94 -5.24 -14.98
CA ASN A 40 -29.76 -4.76 -16.35
C ASN A 40 -30.91 -3.84 -16.80
N VAL A 41 -32.16 -4.17 -16.45
CA VAL A 41 -33.33 -3.29 -16.73
C VAL A 41 -33.23 -1.97 -15.97
N ARG A 42 -32.74 -1.97 -14.72
CA ARG A 42 -32.49 -0.75 -13.93
C ARG A 42 -31.42 0.13 -14.60
N TYR A 43 -30.29 -0.47 -15.01
CA TYR A 43 -29.17 0.25 -15.62
C TYR A 43 -29.55 0.84 -16.99
N ALA A 44 -30.16 0.05 -17.87
CA ALA A 44 -30.60 0.53 -19.18
C ALA A 44 -31.70 1.62 -19.06
N GLY A 45 -32.56 1.53 -18.05
CA GLY A 45 -33.55 2.58 -17.74
C GLY A 45 -32.95 3.87 -17.19
N PHE A 46 -31.80 3.81 -16.51
CA PHE A 46 -31.05 5.01 -16.13
C PHE A 46 -30.44 5.70 -17.36
N LEU A 47 -29.76 4.95 -18.24
CA LEU A 47 -29.13 5.50 -19.45
C LEU A 47 -30.15 6.21 -20.36
N ALA A 48 -31.31 5.59 -20.61
CA ALA A 48 -32.36 6.18 -21.44
C ALA A 48 -32.97 7.47 -20.87
N VAL A 49 -32.95 7.64 -19.55
CA VAL A 49 -33.39 8.87 -18.86
C VAL A 49 -32.33 9.96 -18.96
N ASP A 50 -31.06 9.62 -18.73
CA ASP A 50 -29.98 10.61 -18.77
C ASP A 50 -29.75 11.14 -20.20
N GLU A 51 -29.95 10.31 -21.22
CA GLU A 51 -29.88 10.71 -22.63
C GLU A 51 -31.04 11.65 -23.05
N LEU A 52 -32.27 11.38 -22.58
CA LEU A 52 -33.40 12.29 -22.83
C LEU A 52 -33.24 13.62 -22.06
N ARG A 53 -32.63 13.57 -20.87
CA ARG A 53 -32.27 14.77 -20.10
C ARG A 53 -31.18 15.58 -20.81
N GLN A 54 -30.04 14.95 -21.12
CA GLN A 54 -28.90 15.59 -21.78
C GLN A 54 -29.31 16.23 -23.11
N SER A 55 -30.01 15.49 -23.98
CA SER A 55 -30.48 16.07 -25.25
C SER A 55 -31.43 17.25 -25.07
N SER A 56 -32.29 17.25 -24.03
CA SER A 56 -33.13 18.41 -23.72
C SER A 56 -32.38 19.57 -23.02
N ASP A 57 -31.23 19.32 -22.41
CA ASP A 57 -30.34 20.36 -21.85
C ASP A 57 -29.45 20.97 -22.94
N ASP A 58 -28.92 20.17 -23.86
CA ASP A 58 -28.12 20.59 -25.01
C ASP A 58 -28.94 21.43 -26.01
N LEU A 59 -30.21 21.07 -26.28
CA LEU A 59 -31.11 21.87 -27.13
C LEU A 59 -31.38 23.26 -26.53
N THR A 60 -31.75 23.34 -25.24
CA THR A 60 -31.91 24.64 -24.54
C THR A 60 -30.65 25.49 -24.61
N ARG A 61 -29.49 24.87 -24.37
CA ARG A 61 -28.19 25.55 -24.33
C ARG A 61 -27.82 26.13 -25.68
N THR A 62 -27.99 25.36 -26.75
CA THR A 62 -27.65 25.77 -28.12
C THR A 62 -28.65 26.77 -28.70
N ALA A 63 -29.95 26.63 -28.43
CA ALA A 63 -30.95 27.64 -28.78
C ALA A 63 -30.67 29.00 -28.12
N ARG A 64 -30.37 29.02 -26.81
CA ARG A 64 -30.02 30.26 -26.10
C ARG A 64 -28.70 30.87 -26.60
N ALA A 65 -27.68 30.04 -26.87
CA ALA A 65 -26.42 30.51 -27.42
C ALA A 65 -26.58 31.11 -28.84
N TYR A 66 -27.43 30.52 -29.68
CA TYR A 66 -27.78 31.11 -30.98
C TYR A 66 -28.46 32.47 -30.83
N VAL A 67 -29.52 32.57 -30.01
CA VAL A 67 -30.23 33.85 -29.81
C VAL A 67 -29.34 34.94 -29.21
N ALA A 68 -28.38 34.57 -28.37
CA ALA A 68 -27.42 35.52 -27.78
C ALA A 68 -26.29 35.97 -28.73
N THR A 69 -25.95 35.20 -29.77
CA THR A 69 -24.75 35.44 -30.61
C THR A 69 -25.01 35.60 -32.11
N GLY A 70 -26.17 35.15 -32.61
CA GLY A 70 -26.48 35.05 -34.04
C GLY A 70 -25.62 34.03 -34.83
N ASN A 71 -24.73 33.28 -34.17
CA ASN A 71 -23.76 32.42 -34.85
C ASN A 71 -24.42 31.10 -35.34
N PRO A 72 -24.47 30.83 -36.66
CA PRO A 72 -25.16 29.68 -37.23
C PRO A 72 -24.58 28.31 -36.80
N LYS A 73 -23.36 28.26 -36.26
CA LYS A 73 -22.77 27.01 -35.72
C LYS A 73 -23.64 26.42 -34.59
N PHE A 74 -24.24 27.27 -33.74
CA PHE A 74 -25.14 26.81 -32.68
C PHE A 74 -26.47 26.26 -33.22
N GLU A 75 -26.98 26.82 -34.32
CA GLU A 75 -28.19 26.32 -34.97
C GLU A 75 -27.95 24.97 -35.66
N GLN A 76 -26.83 24.82 -36.37
CA GLN A 76 -26.46 23.55 -36.98
C GLN A 76 -26.35 22.43 -35.93
N ILE A 77 -25.69 22.72 -34.81
CA ILE A 77 -25.57 21.80 -33.67
C ILE A 77 -26.96 21.48 -33.06
N TYR A 78 -27.83 22.47 -32.88
CA TYR A 78 -29.20 22.26 -32.38
C TYR A 78 -29.99 21.27 -33.25
N PHE A 79 -29.94 21.42 -34.58
CA PHE A 79 -30.61 20.47 -35.48
C PHE A 79 -29.94 19.10 -35.53
N ASP A 80 -28.61 19.02 -35.37
CA ASP A 80 -27.90 17.75 -35.27
C ASP A 80 -28.26 16.97 -34.00
N ILE A 81 -28.37 17.64 -32.84
CA ILE A 81 -28.88 17.03 -31.58
C ILE A 81 -30.29 16.47 -31.80
N LEU A 82 -31.17 17.26 -32.42
CA LEU A 82 -32.55 16.89 -32.69
C LEU A 82 -32.64 15.67 -33.63
N ALA A 83 -31.84 15.65 -34.70
CA ALA A 83 -31.78 14.54 -35.65
C ALA A 83 -31.20 13.26 -35.03
N ILE A 84 -30.22 13.36 -34.13
CA ILE A 84 -29.69 12.20 -33.38
C ILE A 84 -30.77 11.65 -32.42
N ARG A 85 -31.44 12.52 -31.65
CA ARG A 85 -32.54 12.14 -30.72
C ARG A 85 -33.66 11.39 -31.44
N ASN A 86 -34.08 11.93 -32.59
CA ASN A 86 -35.15 11.38 -33.42
C ASN A 86 -34.73 10.11 -34.19
N GLY A 87 -33.43 9.86 -34.34
CA GLY A 87 -32.86 8.72 -35.07
C GLY A 87 -32.65 8.96 -36.58
N ASP A 88 -32.82 10.20 -37.05
CA ASP A 88 -32.62 10.61 -38.45
C ASP A 88 -31.12 10.67 -38.79
N LYS A 89 -30.29 11.11 -37.82
CA LYS A 89 -28.82 11.16 -37.90
C LYS A 89 -28.18 10.05 -37.05
N GLU A 90 -26.95 9.68 -37.41
CA GLU A 90 -26.17 8.64 -36.73
C GLU A 90 -25.62 9.17 -35.40
N ARG A 91 -25.79 8.38 -34.33
CA ARG A 91 -25.28 8.72 -33.00
C ARG A 91 -23.76 8.46 -32.93
N PRO A 92 -22.94 9.44 -32.53
CA PRO A 92 -21.52 9.24 -32.24
C PRO A 92 -21.28 8.18 -31.15
N LEU A 93 -20.21 7.40 -31.28
CA LEU A 93 -19.81 6.41 -30.25
C LEU A 93 -19.50 7.07 -28.89
N HIS A 94 -18.90 8.26 -28.91
CA HIS A 94 -18.56 9.05 -27.72
C HIS A 94 -19.52 10.23 -27.53
N TYR A 95 -20.82 9.92 -27.44
CA TYR A 95 -21.88 10.91 -27.16
C TYR A 95 -21.97 11.20 -25.65
N GLU A 96 -20.89 11.74 -25.10
CA GLU A 96 -20.74 12.03 -23.67
C GLU A 96 -21.12 13.50 -23.35
N ARG A 97 -21.26 13.83 -22.06
CA ARG A 97 -21.55 15.20 -21.63
C ARG A 97 -20.33 16.09 -21.90
N GLY A 98 -20.43 16.94 -22.92
CA GLY A 98 -19.31 17.76 -23.43
C GLY A 98 -19.04 17.56 -24.94
N HIS A 99 -19.64 16.55 -25.57
CA HIS A 99 -19.47 16.27 -27.01
C HIS A 99 -19.66 17.52 -27.90
N TRP A 100 -20.72 18.30 -27.63
CA TRP A 100 -21.03 19.51 -28.38
C TRP A 100 -20.14 20.70 -28.02
N ASP A 101 -19.57 20.74 -26.82
CA ASP A 101 -18.64 21.76 -26.38
C ASP A 101 -17.28 21.61 -27.08
N LEU A 102 -16.83 20.36 -27.29
CA LEU A 102 -15.64 20.04 -28.08
C LEU A 102 -15.81 20.49 -29.55
N ILE A 103 -16.95 20.15 -30.16
CA ILE A 103 -17.30 20.58 -31.54
C ILE A 103 -17.37 22.11 -31.63
N LEU A 104 -17.90 22.79 -30.61
CA LEU A 104 -17.88 24.25 -30.52
C LEU A 104 -16.45 24.79 -30.43
N GLY A 105 -15.58 24.16 -29.65
CA GLY A 105 -14.14 24.45 -29.50
C GLY A 105 -13.26 24.13 -30.73
N HIS A 106 -13.84 23.72 -31.87
CA HIS A 106 -13.15 23.36 -33.11
C HIS A 106 -12.24 22.11 -33.04
N LEU A 107 -12.23 21.41 -31.90
CA LEU A 107 -11.76 20.03 -31.83
C LEU A 107 -12.78 19.16 -32.58
N ASN A 108 -12.31 18.42 -33.58
CA ASN A 108 -13.14 17.58 -34.42
C ASN A 108 -12.91 16.11 -34.01
N PRO A 109 -13.68 15.56 -33.05
CA PRO A 109 -13.46 14.20 -32.57
C PRO A 109 -13.73 13.21 -33.70
N GLU A 110 -12.73 12.41 -34.07
CA GLU A 110 -12.92 11.32 -35.05
C GLU A 110 -13.90 10.28 -34.49
N SER A 111 -15.18 10.47 -34.83
CA SER A 111 -16.27 9.62 -34.37
C SER A 111 -16.75 8.73 -35.51
N ALA A 112 -16.30 7.47 -35.49
CA ALA A 112 -16.78 6.45 -36.42
C ALA A 112 -18.32 6.35 -36.40
N PRO A 113 -18.98 6.20 -37.57
CA PRO A 113 -20.43 6.31 -37.68
C PRO A 113 -21.15 5.20 -36.89
N GLY A 114 -21.87 5.60 -35.85
CA GLY A 114 -22.72 4.72 -35.06
C GLY A 114 -24.05 4.41 -35.75
N ARG A 115 -24.93 3.65 -35.09
CA ARG A 115 -26.20 3.21 -35.68
C ARG A 115 -27.30 4.26 -35.54
N ARG A 116 -28.08 4.47 -36.60
CA ARG A 116 -29.38 5.18 -36.55
C ARG A 116 -30.39 4.36 -35.75
N ILE A 117 -30.54 4.69 -34.47
CA ILE A 117 -31.56 4.11 -33.60
C ILE A 117 -32.13 5.26 -32.78
N SER A 118 -33.38 5.62 -33.03
CA SER A 118 -34.05 6.66 -32.25
C SER A 118 -34.11 6.27 -30.78
N LEU A 119 -33.98 7.26 -29.89
CA LEU A 119 -34.07 7.06 -28.44
C LEU A 119 -35.40 6.36 -28.06
N ARG A 120 -36.48 6.72 -28.76
CA ARG A 120 -37.80 6.08 -28.68
C ARG A 120 -37.80 4.58 -29.06
N SER A 121 -36.98 4.17 -30.01
CA SER A 121 -36.81 2.77 -30.44
C SER A 121 -35.96 1.97 -29.45
N GLN A 122 -34.96 2.60 -28.83
CA GLN A 122 -34.22 2.01 -27.71
C GLN A 122 -35.14 1.79 -26.50
N ILE A 123 -35.88 2.84 -26.09
CA ILE A 123 -36.83 2.81 -24.97
C ILE A 123 -37.87 1.68 -25.11
N ARG A 124 -38.44 1.47 -26.30
CA ARG A 124 -39.44 0.40 -26.55
C ARG A 124 -38.89 -1.03 -26.48
N LYS A 125 -37.57 -1.22 -26.58
CA LYS A 125 -36.93 -2.55 -26.45
C LYS A 125 -36.65 -2.94 -24.99
N LEU A 126 -36.75 -1.98 -24.07
CA LEU A 126 -36.56 -2.19 -22.65
C LEU A 126 -37.89 -2.54 -21.97
N GLY A 127 -37.87 -3.49 -21.03
CA GLY A 127 -39.05 -4.04 -20.36
C GLY A 127 -39.71 -3.10 -19.35
N PHE A 128 -40.13 -1.92 -19.79
CA PHE A 128 -40.89 -0.95 -18.99
C PHE A 128 -42.38 -1.31 -18.96
N THR A 129 -43.00 -1.04 -17.83
CA THR A 129 -44.46 -1.11 -17.64
C THR A 129 -45.15 0.05 -18.36
N ALA A 130 -46.45 -0.10 -18.62
CA ALA A 130 -47.25 0.94 -19.27
C ALA A 130 -47.26 2.28 -18.51
N THR A 131 -47.16 2.26 -17.18
CA THR A 131 -47.12 3.47 -16.34
C THR A 131 -45.78 4.19 -16.40
N GLU A 132 -44.66 3.46 -16.37
CA GLU A 132 -43.33 4.01 -16.63
C GLU A 132 -43.27 4.60 -18.05
N LEU A 133 -43.64 3.82 -19.07
CA LEU A 133 -43.62 4.26 -20.47
C LEU A 133 -44.48 5.51 -20.71
N ALA A 134 -45.62 5.65 -20.02
CA ALA A 134 -46.49 6.83 -20.09
C ALA A 134 -45.82 8.10 -19.52
N LYS A 135 -45.06 8.00 -18.41
CA LYS A 135 -44.29 9.13 -17.86
C LYS A 135 -43.21 9.59 -18.85
N LEU A 136 -42.45 8.64 -19.40
CA LEU A 136 -41.36 8.91 -20.33
C LEU A 136 -41.88 9.48 -21.67
N THR A 137 -42.98 8.95 -22.21
CA THR A 137 -43.67 9.50 -23.38
C THR A 137 -44.22 10.90 -23.13
N LYS A 138 -44.69 11.21 -21.91
CA LYS A 138 -45.11 12.58 -21.58
C LYS A 138 -43.91 13.55 -21.50
N ALA A 139 -42.75 13.11 -20.99
CA ALA A 139 -41.53 13.90 -21.01
C ALA A 139 -41.02 14.16 -22.45
N GLU A 140 -41.01 13.13 -23.31
CA GLU A 140 -40.74 13.23 -24.75
C GLU A 140 -41.63 14.30 -25.42
N ASN A 141 -42.95 14.21 -25.23
CA ASN A 141 -43.92 15.17 -25.79
C ASN A 141 -43.73 16.60 -25.25
N ARG A 142 -43.36 16.78 -23.98
CA ARG A 142 -43.05 18.11 -23.43
C ARG A 142 -41.75 18.70 -23.97
N SER A 143 -40.73 17.87 -24.21
CA SER A 143 -39.49 18.32 -24.86
C SER A 143 -39.74 18.74 -26.31
N ASN A 144 -40.58 18.00 -27.06
CA ASN A 144 -40.98 18.39 -28.42
C ASN A 144 -41.73 19.74 -28.45
N GLN A 145 -42.63 20.00 -27.48
CA GLN A 145 -43.30 21.30 -27.34
C GLN A 145 -42.34 22.46 -26.99
N LEU A 146 -41.19 22.17 -26.38
CA LEU A 146 -40.12 23.14 -26.15
C LEU A 146 -39.34 23.41 -27.45
N THR A 147 -39.01 22.35 -28.19
CA THR A 147 -38.36 22.40 -29.52
C THR A 147 -39.14 23.26 -30.53
N GLU A 148 -40.48 23.24 -30.49
CA GLU A 148 -41.33 24.15 -31.30
C GLU A 148 -41.14 25.63 -30.93
N ARG A 149 -41.03 25.97 -29.65
CA ARG A 149 -40.80 27.35 -29.19
C ARG A 149 -39.39 27.82 -29.50
N GLU A 150 -38.42 26.93 -29.34
CA GLU A 150 -37.02 27.15 -29.71
C GLU A 150 -36.93 27.48 -31.21
N TYR A 151 -37.59 26.71 -32.08
CA TYR A 151 -37.70 27.00 -33.53
C TYR A 151 -38.30 28.38 -33.83
N LYS A 152 -39.30 28.84 -33.05
CA LYS A 152 -39.85 30.21 -33.20
C LYS A 152 -38.84 31.29 -32.84
N ALA A 153 -37.97 31.06 -31.84
CA ALA A 153 -36.90 31.98 -31.49
C ALA A 153 -35.79 32.02 -32.56
N PHE A 154 -35.42 30.88 -33.15
CA PHE A 154 -34.51 30.83 -34.33
C PHE A 154 -35.07 31.66 -35.50
N ASN A 155 -36.36 31.53 -35.80
CA ASN A 155 -37.00 32.27 -36.89
C ASN A 155 -37.10 33.78 -36.63
N ALA A 156 -37.41 34.20 -35.40
CA ALA A 156 -37.44 35.62 -35.02
C ALA A 156 -36.06 36.29 -35.17
N MET A 157 -34.97 35.60 -34.81
CA MET A 157 -33.58 36.06 -35.05
C MET A 157 -33.23 36.15 -36.54
N LYS A 158 -33.92 35.40 -37.41
CA LYS A 158 -33.75 35.45 -38.88
C LYS A 158 -34.64 36.49 -39.55
N GLY A 159 -35.48 37.20 -38.80
CA GLY A 159 -36.51 38.09 -39.34
C GLY A 159 -37.60 37.34 -40.12
N LEU A 160 -37.81 36.04 -39.83
CA LEU A 160 -38.84 35.21 -40.45
C LEU A 160 -40.05 35.12 -39.53
N PHE A 161 -41.18 35.69 -39.97
CA PHE A 161 -42.43 35.74 -39.22
C PHE A 161 -43.53 34.92 -39.90
N GLN A 162 -44.50 34.46 -39.11
CA GLN A 162 -45.65 33.71 -39.62
C GLN A 162 -46.57 34.62 -40.44
N ASP A 163 -47.02 34.15 -41.59
CA ASP A 163 -48.06 34.78 -42.40
C ASP A 163 -49.48 34.49 -41.85
N SER A 164 -50.52 34.90 -42.58
CA SER A 164 -51.92 34.65 -42.23
C SER A 164 -52.38 33.19 -42.39
N ALA A 165 -51.56 32.31 -42.97
CA ALA A 165 -51.77 30.86 -43.00
C ALA A 165 -50.98 30.14 -41.87
N GLY A 166 -50.00 30.80 -41.27
CA GLY A 166 -49.13 30.28 -40.23
C GLY A 166 -47.75 29.82 -40.72
N GLU A 167 -47.40 30.03 -42.00
CA GLU A 167 -46.10 29.66 -42.53
C GLU A 167 -45.06 30.77 -42.36
N PHE A 168 -43.81 30.42 -42.09
CA PHE A 168 -42.71 31.36 -41.80
C PHE A 168 -42.13 32.01 -43.08
N GLY A 169 -42.99 32.65 -43.88
CA GLY A 169 -42.63 33.27 -45.15
C GLY A 169 -42.35 34.78 -45.10
N VAL A 170 -42.80 35.50 -44.06
CA VAL A 170 -42.73 36.96 -44.00
C VAL A 170 -41.33 37.40 -43.55
N LYS A 171 -40.56 38.03 -44.46
CA LYS A 171 -39.27 38.65 -44.13
C LYS A 171 -39.46 40.07 -43.58
N GLY A 172 -39.15 40.26 -42.31
CA GLY A 172 -39.00 41.55 -41.64
C GLY A 172 -37.56 41.77 -41.15
N ALA A 173 -37.38 42.76 -40.28
CA ALA A 173 -36.12 42.90 -39.53
C ALA A 173 -36.03 41.81 -38.43
N PRO A 174 -34.82 41.33 -38.09
CA PRO A 174 -34.61 40.44 -36.94
C PRO A 174 -35.15 41.02 -35.62
N ASP A 175 -35.91 40.23 -34.87
CA ASP A 175 -36.43 40.61 -33.56
C ASP A 175 -35.78 39.77 -32.45
N ALA A 176 -34.64 40.27 -31.97
CA ALA A 176 -33.91 39.67 -30.86
C ALA A 176 -34.62 39.81 -29.50
N ALA A 177 -35.53 40.79 -29.34
CA ALA A 177 -36.30 40.96 -28.11
C ALA A 177 -37.39 39.89 -28.00
N LEU A 178 -38.11 39.62 -29.10
CA LEU A 178 -39.05 38.51 -29.22
C LEU A 178 -38.33 37.16 -29.07
N ALA A 179 -37.21 36.95 -29.78
CA ALA A 179 -36.44 35.72 -29.68
C ALA A 179 -35.92 35.45 -28.25
N SER A 180 -35.42 36.48 -27.57
CA SER A 180 -34.94 36.36 -26.20
C SER A 180 -36.08 36.07 -25.21
N SER A 181 -37.22 36.76 -25.34
CA SER A 181 -38.38 36.51 -24.47
C SER A 181 -38.93 35.08 -24.62
N LEU A 182 -39.03 34.55 -25.85
CA LEU A 182 -39.48 33.17 -26.11
C LEU A 182 -38.63 32.07 -25.44
N LEU A 183 -37.37 32.37 -25.09
CA LEU A 183 -36.46 31.44 -24.43
C LEU A 183 -36.24 31.71 -22.93
N HIS A 184 -36.71 32.83 -22.41
CA HIS A 184 -36.48 33.26 -21.01
C HIS A 184 -37.76 33.55 -20.23
N ASP A 185 -38.95 33.39 -20.84
CA ASP A 185 -40.21 33.56 -20.13
C ASP A 185 -40.48 32.47 -19.07
N GLU A 186 -41.35 32.80 -18.11
CA GLU A 186 -41.73 31.89 -17.03
C GLU A 186 -42.34 30.59 -17.55
N SER A 187 -43.04 30.61 -18.68
CA SER A 187 -43.65 29.40 -19.25
C SER A 187 -42.65 28.47 -19.94
N TYR A 188 -41.57 28.99 -20.55
CA TYR A 188 -40.42 28.19 -21.01
C TYR A 188 -39.73 27.49 -19.82
N HIS A 189 -39.44 28.26 -18.76
CA HIS A 189 -38.84 27.72 -17.53
C HIS A 189 -39.73 26.66 -16.85
N THR A 190 -41.05 26.89 -16.81
CA THR A 190 -42.04 25.95 -16.27
C THR A 190 -42.14 24.67 -17.11
N ALA A 191 -42.13 24.78 -18.44
CA ALA A 191 -42.14 23.61 -19.33
C ALA A 191 -40.89 22.74 -19.14
N LYS A 192 -39.72 23.36 -19.02
CA LYS A 192 -38.46 22.64 -18.73
C LYS A 192 -38.48 21.97 -17.35
N ALA A 193 -39.04 22.63 -16.34
CA ALA A 193 -39.24 22.02 -15.03
C ALA A 193 -40.20 20.82 -15.07
N GLU A 194 -41.28 20.85 -15.88
CA GLU A 194 -42.19 19.70 -16.02
C GLU A 194 -41.49 18.49 -16.66
N ILE A 195 -40.59 18.69 -17.63
CA ILE A 195 -39.78 17.60 -18.23
C ILE A 195 -38.95 16.91 -17.15
N ILE A 196 -38.14 17.66 -16.40
CA ILE A 196 -37.28 17.11 -15.33
C ILE A 196 -38.12 16.39 -14.27
N ARG A 197 -39.27 16.98 -13.88
CA ARG A 197 -40.20 16.38 -12.92
C ARG A 197 -40.77 15.05 -13.41
N LEU A 198 -41.10 14.92 -14.71
CA LEU A 198 -41.59 13.68 -15.32
C LEU A 198 -40.51 12.59 -15.44
N LEU A 199 -39.26 12.98 -15.69
CA LEU A 199 -38.10 12.06 -15.69
C LEU A 199 -37.79 11.54 -14.28
N ASN A 200 -37.88 12.40 -13.26
CA ASN A 200 -37.74 11.98 -11.86
C ASN A 200 -38.88 11.03 -11.44
N GLU A 201 -40.15 11.33 -11.79
CA GLU A 201 -41.29 10.43 -11.57
C GLU A 201 -41.11 9.05 -12.26
N PHE A 202 -40.50 9.01 -13.44
CA PHE A 202 -40.15 7.75 -14.10
C PHE A 202 -39.07 6.98 -13.31
N HIS A 203 -38.00 7.66 -12.89
CA HIS A 203 -36.90 7.04 -12.18
C HIS A 203 -37.35 6.46 -10.82
N GLU A 204 -38.20 7.17 -10.07
CA GLU A 204 -38.81 6.67 -8.84
C GLU A 204 -39.64 5.41 -9.07
N LEU A 205 -40.43 5.33 -10.15
CA LEU A 205 -41.21 4.14 -10.48
C LEU A 205 -40.32 2.95 -10.86
N LEU A 206 -39.29 3.19 -11.68
CA LEU A 206 -38.31 2.19 -12.11
C LEU A 206 -37.52 1.61 -10.93
N ASP A 207 -36.98 2.47 -10.09
CA ASP A 207 -36.17 2.09 -8.95
C ASP A 207 -37.03 1.40 -7.86
N LYS A 208 -38.26 1.88 -7.62
CA LYS A 208 -39.22 1.20 -6.73
C LYS A 208 -39.64 -0.18 -7.25
N ARG A 209 -39.82 -0.36 -8.56
CA ARG A 209 -40.11 -1.67 -9.18
C ARG A 209 -38.91 -2.61 -9.03
N THR A 210 -37.72 -2.16 -9.42
CA THR A 210 -36.51 -2.99 -9.46
C THR A 210 -35.97 -3.32 -8.08
N ARG A 211 -35.97 -2.38 -7.10
CA ARG A 211 -35.65 -2.70 -5.70
C ARG A 211 -36.56 -3.78 -5.12
N ASN A 212 -37.87 -3.73 -5.41
CA ASN A 212 -38.83 -4.74 -4.94
C ASN A 212 -38.60 -6.12 -5.58
N THR A 213 -38.31 -6.21 -6.88
CA THR A 213 -38.02 -7.50 -7.52
C THR A 213 -36.69 -8.08 -7.06
N MET A 214 -35.64 -7.26 -6.92
CA MET A 214 -34.34 -7.69 -6.39
C MET A 214 -34.44 -8.18 -4.95
N ALA A 215 -35.18 -7.47 -4.07
CA ALA A 215 -35.38 -7.90 -2.69
C ALA A 215 -36.14 -9.24 -2.57
N LEU A 216 -37.17 -9.45 -3.40
CA LEU A 216 -37.90 -10.72 -3.44
C LEU A 216 -37.06 -11.87 -4.00
N ALA A 217 -36.28 -11.63 -5.06
CA ALA A 217 -35.38 -12.63 -5.63
C ALA A 217 -34.26 -13.01 -4.64
N GLN A 218 -33.65 -12.01 -3.98
CA GLN A 218 -32.60 -12.22 -2.98
C GLN A 218 -33.10 -13.02 -1.76
N ASN A 219 -34.29 -12.69 -1.24
CA ASN A 219 -34.89 -13.44 -0.15
C ASN A 219 -35.21 -14.90 -0.52
N ARG A 220 -35.64 -15.16 -1.78
CA ARG A 220 -35.82 -16.52 -2.29
C ARG A 220 -34.50 -17.26 -2.49
N ALA A 221 -33.47 -16.61 -3.03
CA ALA A 221 -32.14 -17.19 -3.16
C ALA A 221 -31.53 -17.56 -1.79
N ASN A 222 -31.76 -16.73 -0.77
CA ASN A 222 -31.37 -17.00 0.62
C ASN A 222 -32.18 -18.14 1.26
N LEU A 223 -33.48 -18.27 0.94
CA LEU A 223 -34.27 -19.43 1.37
C LEU A 223 -33.77 -20.72 0.69
N TYR A 224 -33.45 -20.69 -0.60
CA TYR A 224 -32.95 -21.84 -1.33
C TYR A 224 -31.53 -22.24 -0.92
N ILE A 225 -30.61 -21.31 -0.63
CA ILE A 225 -29.28 -21.67 -0.10
C ILE A 225 -29.38 -22.29 1.30
N SER A 226 -30.32 -21.81 2.13
CA SER A 226 -30.64 -22.44 3.42
C SER A 226 -31.19 -23.87 3.24
N GLY A 227 -32.02 -24.09 2.22
CA GLY A 227 -32.48 -25.41 1.80
C GLY A 227 -31.35 -26.33 1.35
N VAL A 228 -30.37 -25.83 0.59
CA VAL A 228 -29.15 -26.58 0.21
C VAL A 228 -28.36 -27.02 1.45
N PHE A 229 -28.12 -26.13 2.41
CA PHE A 229 -27.42 -26.49 3.66
C PHE A 229 -28.20 -27.49 4.50
N PHE A 230 -29.53 -27.34 4.62
CA PHE A 230 -30.38 -28.30 5.34
C PHE A 230 -30.36 -29.68 4.68
N MET A 231 -30.46 -29.75 3.34
CA MET A 231 -30.37 -31.01 2.59
C MET A 231 -29.00 -31.67 2.71
N LEU A 232 -27.91 -30.91 2.72
CA LEU A 232 -26.55 -31.43 2.99
C LEU A 232 -26.42 -31.98 4.42
N ALA A 233 -26.96 -31.29 5.42
CA ALA A 233 -26.99 -31.76 6.81
C ALA A 233 -27.80 -33.06 6.96
N PHE A 234 -28.98 -33.14 6.32
CA PHE A 234 -29.79 -34.35 6.31
C PHE A 234 -29.11 -35.51 5.57
N LEU A 235 -28.43 -35.23 4.45
CA LEU A 235 -27.62 -36.21 3.71
C LEU A 235 -26.50 -36.77 4.60
N MET A 236 -25.75 -35.92 5.32
CA MET A 236 -24.72 -36.35 6.27
C MET A 236 -25.31 -37.18 7.42
N ALA A 237 -26.45 -36.78 7.98
CA ALA A 237 -27.14 -37.53 9.02
C ALA A 237 -27.62 -38.90 8.51
N TRP A 238 -28.11 -38.97 7.26
CA TRP A 238 -28.50 -40.22 6.61
C TRP A 238 -27.30 -41.15 6.37
N PHE A 239 -26.18 -40.63 5.88
CA PHE A 239 -24.94 -41.41 5.76
C PHE A 239 -24.44 -41.91 7.12
N ALA A 240 -24.46 -41.07 8.17
CA ALA A 240 -24.06 -41.46 9.51
C ALA A 240 -25.00 -42.53 10.12
N PHE A 241 -26.31 -42.42 9.90
CA PHE A 241 -27.29 -43.43 10.32
C PHE A 241 -27.10 -44.76 9.57
N SER A 242 -26.98 -44.71 8.24
CA SER A 242 -26.72 -45.88 7.40
C SER A 242 -25.40 -46.56 7.80
N TYR A 243 -24.32 -45.78 7.96
CA TYR A 243 -23.05 -46.26 8.48
C TYR A 243 -23.21 -46.94 9.85
N ARG A 244 -23.92 -46.33 10.80
CA ARG A 244 -24.15 -46.93 12.13
C ARG A 244 -24.93 -48.25 12.06
N VAL A 245 -25.91 -48.36 11.17
CA VAL A 245 -26.70 -49.60 10.95
C VAL A 245 -25.86 -50.69 10.29
N VAL A 246 -25.10 -50.36 9.23
CA VAL A 246 -24.18 -51.28 8.56
C VAL A 246 -23.07 -51.71 9.51
N HIS A 247 -22.41 -50.77 10.18
CA HIS A 247 -21.33 -51.03 11.14
C HIS A 247 -21.81 -51.92 12.29
N ARG A 248 -23.01 -51.73 12.84
CA ARG A 248 -23.59 -52.64 13.86
C ARG A 248 -23.81 -54.06 13.31
N LYS A 249 -24.21 -54.23 12.05
CA LYS A 249 -24.37 -55.55 11.42
C LYS A 249 -23.02 -56.19 11.05
N VAL A 250 -22.05 -55.40 10.60
CA VAL A 250 -20.68 -55.84 10.28
C VAL A 250 -19.90 -56.17 11.55
N GLN A 251 -20.06 -55.43 12.65
CA GLN A 251 -19.49 -55.77 13.96
C GLN A 251 -19.96 -57.15 14.43
N ASN A 252 -21.24 -57.50 14.28
CA ASN A 252 -21.73 -58.83 14.65
C ASN A 252 -21.10 -59.96 13.80
N LEU A 253 -20.72 -59.70 12.55
CA LEU A 253 -20.02 -60.64 11.68
C LEU A 253 -18.53 -60.71 12.00
N ALA A 254 -17.86 -59.56 12.11
CA ALA A 254 -16.45 -59.45 12.46
C ALA A 254 -16.13 -59.94 13.88
N TRP A 255 -17.08 -59.89 14.82
CA TRP A 255 -16.96 -60.50 16.15
C TRP A 255 -17.04 -62.04 16.09
N LEU A 256 -17.83 -62.56 15.15
CA LEU A 256 -17.90 -63.98 14.82
C LEU A 256 -16.61 -64.44 14.11
N GLU A 257 -16.06 -63.64 13.21
CA GLU A 257 -14.83 -63.91 12.45
C GLU A 257 -13.54 -63.71 13.26
N ASP A 258 -13.50 -62.75 14.19
CA ASP A 258 -12.40 -62.59 15.14
C ASP A 258 -12.38 -63.75 16.13
N LYS A 259 -13.54 -64.24 16.59
CA LYS A 259 -13.56 -65.57 17.20
C LYS A 259 -13.12 -66.65 16.21
N ALA A 260 -13.50 -66.59 14.92
CA ALA A 260 -13.23 -67.64 13.95
C ALA A 260 -11.74 -68.02 13.78
N ARG A 261 -10.84 -67.04 13.64
CA ARG A 261 -9.39 -67.32 13.42
C ARG A 261 -8.64 -67.75 14.69
N ASN A 262 -9.15 -67.34 15.83
CA ASN A 262 -8.57 -67.52 17.16
C ASN A 262 -8.72 -68.99 17.65
N ILE A 263 -8.28 -69.99 16.87
CA ILE A 263 -8.37 -71.45 17.18
C ILE A 263 -7.05 -72.02 17.73
N GLY A 264 -5.94 -71.56 17.17
CA GLY A 264 -4.65 -72.25 17.28
C GLY A 264 -4.04 -72.22 18.66
N GLU A 265 -4.51 -71.34 19.54
CA GLU A 265 -3.85 -71.05 20.80
C GLU A 265 -4.57 -71.57 22.05
N ALA A 266 -5.87 -71.93 22.12
CA ALA A 266 -6.58 -72.81 23.10
C ALA A 266 -8.01 -73.18 22.67
N SER A 267 -8.67 -74.25 23.13
CA SER A 267 -8.49 -75.18 24.28
C SER A 267 -9.17 -74.87 25.64
N ASN A 268 -10.10 -73.90 25.77
CA ASN A 268 -11.10 -73.87 26.87
C ASN A 268 -12.17 -72.76 26.76
N SER A 269 -13.45 -73.11 26.53
CA SER A 269 -14.65 -72.37 27.02
C SER A 269 -14.91 -70.90 26.59
N PRO A 270 -16.12 -70.32 26.83
CA PRO A 270 -17.41 -70.94 27.14
C PRO A 270 -18.47 -70.75 26.03
N SER A 271 -19.39 -71.72 25.91
CA SER A 271 -20.49 -71.79 24.93
C SER A 271 -21.54 -70.69 25.09
N PHE A 272 -21.68 -69.78 24.11
CA PHE A 272 -22.71 -68.74 24.08
C PHE A 272 -23.27 -68.46 22.67
N TYR A 273 -24.44 -67.82 22.63
CA TYR A 273 -25.47 -68.08 21.63
C TYR A 273 -26.09 -66.75 21.17
N ILE A 274 -25.91 -66.36 19.90
CA ILE A 274 -26.68 -65.25 19.32
C ILE A 274 -28.10 -65.76 19.03
N ASP A 275 -29.06 -65.34 19.85
CA ASP A 275 -30.48 -65.63 19.61
C ASP A 275 -31.06 -64.59 18.62
N SER A 276 -30.85 -64.85 17.34
CA SER A 276 -31.52 -64.13 16.25
C SER A 276 -32.06 -65.10 15.21
N ASN A 277 -33.33 -64.91 14.81
CA ASN A 277 -33.94 -65.56 13.65
C ASN A 277 -33.49 -64.89 12.33
N ASP A 278 -32.17 -64.70 12.17
CA ASP A 278 -31.52 -64.34 10.91
C ASP A 278 -30.19 -65.10 10.74
N GLU A 279 -29.55 -64.97 9.58
CA GLU A 279 -28.49 -65.88 9.13
C GLU A 279 -27.26 -65.97 10.06
N ILE A 280 -27.10 -64.98 10.96
CA ILE A 280 -25.97 -64.86 11.91
C ILE A 280 -26.17 -65.74 13.16
N GLY A 281 -27.40 -65.94 13.63
CA GLY A 281 -27.69 -66.70 14.86
C GLY A 281 -27.34 -68.19 14.75
N SER A 282 -27.45 -68.77 13.55
CA SER A 282 -27.11 -70.17 13.30
C SER A 282 -25.61 -70.45 13.42
N LEU A 283 -24.79 -69.58 12.81
CA LEU A 283 -23.34 -69.75 12.71
C LEU A 283 -22.63 -69.60 14.08
N SER A 284 -23.20 -68.80 14.99
CA SER A 284 -22.66 -68.57 16.34
C SER A 284 -22.59 -69.83 17.20
N ARG A 285 -23.52 -70.78 17.05
CA ARG A 285 -23.72 -71.91 17.98
C ARG A 285 -22.59 -72.93 17.94
N ALA A 286 -22.20 -73.36 16.74
CA ALA A 286 -21.22 -74.43 16.55
C ALA A 286 -19.79 -74.03 16.94
N PHE A 287 -19.54 -72.73 17.06
CA PHE A 287 -18.19 -72.18 17.06
C PHE A 287 -17.59 -71.94 18.46
N ILE A 288 -18.42 -71.61 19.44
CA ILE A 288 -17.97 -70.81 20.59
C ILE A 288 -17.43 -71.64 21.78
N VAL A 289 -17.54 -72.97 21.76
CA VAL A 289 -17.30 -73.83 22.94
C VAL A 289 -15.82 -74.11 23.23
N ALA A 290 -15.03 -74.46 22.22
CA ALA A 290 -13.73 -75.12 22.44
C ALA A 290 -12.55 -74.15 22.69
N GLN A 291 -12.79 -72.82 22.64
CA GLN A 291 -11.84 -71.95 21.94
C GLN A 291 -11.54 -70.58 22.57
N ALA A 292 -12.43 -70.01 23.39
CA ALA A 292 -12.42 -68.56 23.60
C ALA A 292 -11.56 -68.05 24.79
N GLU A 293 -10.37 -68.64 25.02
CA GLU A 293 -9.54 -68.38 26.22
C GLU A 293 -8.02 -68.11 26.02
N ARG A 294 -7.11 -69.07 25.73
CA ARG A 294 -5.67 -68.69 25.42
C ARG A 294 -5.60 -67.85 24.12
N ASP A 295 -6.33 -68.18 23.05
CA ASP A 295 -6.38 -67.31 21.86
C ASP A 295 -6.94 -65.93 22.19
N ARG A 296 -7.86 -65.85 23.15
CA ARG A 296 -8.34 -64.58 23.69
C ARG A 296 -7.15 -63.76 24.19
N TYR A 297 -6.18 -64.37 24.88
CA TYR A 297 -4.96 -63.69 25.33
C TYR A 297 -4.06 -63.21 24.18
N PHE A 298 -3.69 -64.09 23.24
CA PHE A 298 -2.79 -63.71 22.13
C PHE A 298 -3.40 -62.67 21.19
N ASN A 299 -4.72 -62.73 20.99
CA ASN A 299 -5.45 -61.93 19.99
C ASN A 299 -6.27 -60.76 20.58
N GLN A 300 -6.43 -60.66 21.91
CA GLN A 300 -6.80 -59.40 22.58
C GLN A 300 -5.58 -58.49 22.86
N SER A 301 -4.35 -58.98 22.66
CA SER A 301 -3.18 -58.11 22.61
C SER A 301 -3.37 -57.08 21.49
N LEU A 302 -3.35 -55.80 21.85
CA LEU A 302 -3.44 -54.67 20.92
C LEU A 302 -2.14 -54.44 20.14
N ASN A 303 -1.05 -55.09 20.54
CA ASN A 303 0.22 -55.11 19.82
C ASN A 303 0.24 -56.28 18.81
N PHE A 304 0.91 -56.06 17.69
CA PHE A 304 1.27 -57.05 16.68
C PHE A 304 2.25 -58.07 17.26
N LEU A 305 1.74 -59.21 17.72
CA LEU A 305 2.56 -60.31 18.21
C LEU A 305 2.84 -61.27 17.05
N ALA A 306 4.11 -61.61 16.84
CA ALA A 306 4.49 -62.63 15.87
C ALA A 306 5.68 -63.47 16.34
N ILE A 307 5.77 -64.66 15.76
CA ILE A 307 6.86 -65.60 15.90
C ILE A 307 7.41 -65.83 14.49
N SER A 308 8.72 -65.70 14.26
CA SER A 308 9.38 -66.10 13.00
C SER A 308 10.48 -67.13 13.24
N GLY A 309 10.90 -67.83 12.19
CA GLY A 309 12.19 -68.50 12.18
C GLY A 309 13.34 -67.50 11.98
N PHE A 310 14.58 -67.98 12.17
CA PHE A 310 15.81 -67.23 11.83
C PHE A 310 15.99 -67.01 10.31
N ASP A 311 15.10 -67.58 9.48
CA ASP A 311 14.94 -67.32 8.05
C ASP A 311 14.08 -66.08 7.74
N ASN A 312 13.69 -65.31 8.77
CA ASN A 312 12.80 -64.14 8.72
C ASN A 312 11.40 -64.44 8.13
N ARG A 313 10.97 -65.71 8.12
CA ARG A 313 9.61 -66.15 7.74
C ARG A 313 8.75 -66.36 8.97
N PHE A 314 7.53 -65.82 8.96
CA PHE A 314 6.63 -65.97 10.10
C PHE A 314 6.15 -67.42 10.26
N LYS A 315 6.08 -67.86 11.53
CA LYS A 315 5.55 -69.15 12.00
C LYS A 315 4.16 -69.00 12.64
N ARG A 316 3.87 -67.85 13.26
CA ARG A 316 2.55 -67.50 13.85
C ARG A 316 2.41 -65.98 14.00
N VAL A 317 1.20 -65.45 13.82
CA VAL A 317 0.88 -64.01 13.92
C VAL A 317 -0.48 -63.81 14.59
N ASN A 318 -0.64 -62.82 15.46
CA ASN A 318 -1.93 -62.55 16.10
C ASN A 318 -2.89 -61.76 15.19
N THR A 319 -4.20 -61.76 15.50
CA THR A 319 -5.19 -61.07 14.65
C THR A 319 -5.04 -59.55 14.61
N ALA A 320 -4.22 -58.93 15.46
CA ALA A 320 -3.83 -57.53 15.26
C ALA A 320 -3.15 -57.33 13.89
N TRP A 321 -2.29 -58.25 13.44
CA TRP A 321 -1.70 -58.18 12.10
C TRP A 321 -2.75 -58.24 10.99
N THR A 322 -3.62 -59.26 11.00
CA THR A 322 -4.64 -59.43 9.95
C THR A 322 -5.69 -58.30 9.97
N LYS A 323 -6.08 -57.80 11.15
CA LYS A 323 -7.03 -56.67 11.30
C LYS A 323 -6.48 -55.33 10.80
N VAL A 324 -5.17 -55.08 10.92
CA VAL A 324 -4.58 -53.75 10.67
C VAL A 324 -3.84 -53.65 9.34
N PHE A 325 -3.16 -54.72 8.89
CA PHE A 325 -2.46 -54.76 7.59
C PHE A 325 -3.28 -55.45 6.48
N GLY A 326 -4.37 -56.16 6.80
CA GLY A 326 -5.30 -56.74 5.82
C GLY A 326 -4.76 -57.90 4.97
N TYR A 327 -3.49 -58.30 5.14
CA TYR A 327 -2.97 -59.58 4.63
C TYR A 327 -3.67 -60.73 5.34
N SER A 328 -3.85 -61.87 4.65
CA SER A 328 -4.21 -63.10 5.36
C SER A 328 -3.02 -63.61 6.18
N GLU A 329 -3.32 -64.42 7.20
CA GLU A 329 -2.29 -65.09 7.99
C GLU A 329 -1.34 -65.90 7.10
N GLU A 330 -1.88 -66.68 6.15
CA GLU A 330 -1.10 -67.44 5.16
C GLU A 330 -0.22 -66.56 4.27
N GLU A 331 -0.66 -65.36 3.89
CA GLU A 331 0.15 -64.38 3.12
C GLU A 331 1.28 -63.78 3.96
N LEU A 332 1.11 -63.68 5.28
CA LEU A 332 2.17 -63.26 6.21
C LEU A 332 3.16 -64.41 6.43
N LEU A 333 2.69 -65.63 6.71
CA LEU A 333 3.52 -66.83 6.92
C LEU A 333 4.33 -67.23 5.66
N SER A 334 3.77 -67.04 4.47
CA SER A 334 4.44 -67.38 3.20
C SER A 334 5.47 -66.35 2.74
N LYS A 335 5.52 -65.15 3.34
CA LYS A 335 6.45 -64.07 3.00
C LYS A 335 7.52 -63.86 4.08
N PRO A 336 8.74 -63.42 3.70
CA PRO A 336 9.66 -62.85 4.68
C PRO A 336 9.13 -61.50 5.18
N PHE A 337 9.37 -61.15 6.44
CA PHE A 337 8.94 -59.88 7.05
C PHE A 337 9.28 -58.64 6.18
N MET A 338 10.47 -58.64 5.56
CA MET A 338 10.96 -57.58 4.68
C MET A 338 10.09 -57.29 3.45
N ASP A 339 9.26 -58.24 3.00
CA ASP A 339 8.38 -58.04 1.83
C ASP A 339 7.17 -57.15 2.12
N LEU A 340 6.85 -57.01 3.40
CA LEU A 340 5.73 -56.25 3.94
C LEU A 340 6.16 -54.82 4.33
N VAL A 341 7.45 -54.62 4.63
CA VAL A 341 8.06 -53.30 4.86
C VAL A 341 7.99 -52.47 3.58
N PHE A 342 7.60 -51.19 3.71
CA PHE A 342 7.58 -50.23 2.62
C PHE A 342 8.97 -50.10 1.98
N SER A 343 9.05 -50.07 0.65
CA SER A 343 10.31 -50.12 -0.10
C SER A 343 11.31 -49.03 0.33
N GLY A 344 10.83 -47.83 0.66
CA GLY A 344 11.66 -46.72 1.16
C GLY A 344 12.25 -46.89 2.56
N SER A 345 11.84 -47.91 3.33
CA SER A 345 12.33 -48.19 4.69
C SER A 345 13.03 -49.55 4.81
N ARG A 346 13.23 -50.27 3.70
CA ARG A 346 13.80 -51.63 3.70
C ARG A 346 15.29 -51.66 4.03
N ALA A 347 16.06 -50.65 3.64
CA ALA A 347 17.50 -50.60 3.94
C ALA A 347 17.74 -50.51 5.45
N ASP A 348 17.11 -49.53 6.09
CA ASP A 348 17.24 -49.29 7.53
C ASP A 348 16.69 -50.48 8.35
N THR A 349 15.54 -51.03 7.94
CA THR A 349 14.94 -52.19 8.61
C THR A 349 15.83 -53.44 8.49
N ALA A 350 16.53 -53.65 7.37
CA ALA A 350 17.47 -54.77 7.24
C ALA A 350 18.66 -54.62 8.20
N ALA A 351 19.24 -53.42 8.28
CA ALA A 351 20.38 -53.13 9.15
C ALA A 351 20.07 -53.30 10.65
N GLU A 352 18.82 -53.13 11.07
CA GLU A 352 18.38 -53.49 12.43
C GLU A 352 18.19 -55.01 12.61
N LEU A 353 17.63 -55.71 11.63
CA LEU A 353 17.41 -57.16 11.73
C LEU A 353 18.71 -57.97 11.77
N ASP A 354 19.77 -57.54 11.08
CA ASP A 354 21.07 -58.24 11.09
C ASP A 354 21.68 -58.34 12.51
N LYS A 355 21.33 -57.39 13.41
CA LYS A 355 21.77 -57.39 14.82
C LYS A 355 21.09 -58.50 15.66
N LEU A 356 19.89 -58.94 15.28
CA LEU A 356 19.20 -60.07 15.93
C LEU A 356 19.94 -61.39 15.72
N VAL A 357 20.60 -61.55 14.57
CA VAL A 357 21.39 -62.75 14.25
C VAL A 357 22.62 -62.86 15.16
N MET A 358 23.13 -61.73 15.65
CA MET A 358 24.18 -61.66 16.69
C MET A 358 23.64 -61.84 18.12
N GLY A 359 22.35 -62.15 18.29
CA GLY A 359 21.71 -62.37 19.59
C GLY A 359 21.31 -61.10 20.35
N SER A 360 21.33 -59.93 19.71
CA SER A 360 20.93 -58.66 20.34
C SER A 360 19.48 -58.31 20.03
N ASN A 361 18.68 -57.98 21.05
CA ASN A 361 17.31 -57.47 20.87
C ASN A 361 17.33 -56.06 20.24
N VAL A 362 16.35 -55.73 19.40
CA VAL A 362 16.28 -54.45 18.67
C VAL A 362 14.94 -53.75 18.79
N SER A 363 14.95 -52.42 18.62
CA SER A 363 13.76 -51.57 18.66
C SER A 363 13.86 -50.44 17.62
N PHE A 364 12.87 -50.30 16.75
CA PHE A 364 12.87 -49.31 15.66
C PHE A 364 11.45 -49.02 15.14
N GLU A 365 11.23 -47.83 14.56
CA GLU A 365 9.98 -47.54 13.82
C GLU A 365 10.14 -47.93 12.35
N SER A 366 9.15 -48.62 11.77
CA SER A 366 9.07 -48.80 10.31
C SER A 366 7.65 -48.61 9.77
N GLN A 367 7.56 -48.20 8.51
CA GLN A 367 6.29 -48.14 7.80
C GLN A 367 6.04 -49.48 7.08
N MET A 368 4.96 -50.15 7.44
CA MET A 368 4.52 -51.36 6.76
C MET A 368 3.41 -51.05 5.76
N ARG A 369 3.44 -51.77 4.64
CA ARG A 369 2.36 -51.78 3.66
C ARG A 369 1.23 -52.69 4.14
N CYS A 370 0.02 -52.40 3.69
CA CYS A 370 -1.18 -53.22 3.85
C CYS A 370 -1.55 -53.91 2.52
N LYS A 371 -2.37 -54.97 2.56
CA LYS A 371 -2.83 -55.68 1.36
C LYS A 371 -3.61 -54.80 0.37
N ASP A 372 -4.36 -53.83 0.89
CA ASP A 372 -5.10 -52.84 0.11
C ASP A 372 -4.24 -51.72 -0.50
N GLY A 373 -2.92 -51.75 -0.27
CA GLY A 373 -1.98 -50.71 -0.70
C GLY A 373 -1.90 -49.50 0.23
N SER A 374 -2.65 -49.47 1.34
CA SER A 374 -2.48 -48.49 2.40
C SER A 374 -1.19 -48.76 3.21
N PHE A 375 -0.89 -47.89 4.17
CA PHE A 375 0.32 -47.98 4.99
C PHE A 375 0.04 -47.69 6.47
N ARG A 376 0.82 -48.33 7.35
CA ARG A 376 0.73 -48.22 8.81
C ARG A 376 2.12 -47.94 9.39
N TRP A 377 2.18 -47.12 10.42
CA TRP A 377 3.40 -46.87 11.19
C TRP A 377 3.45 -47.77 12.41
N VAL A 378 4.56 -48.49 12.59
CA VAL A 378 4.73 -49.47 13.65
C VAL A 378 6.04 -49.24 14.39
N LEU A 379 5.98 -49.21 15.72
CA LEU A 379 7.17 -49.33 16.57
C LEU A 379 7.40 -50.81 16.84
N TRP A 380 8.47 -51.38 16.30
CA TRP A 380 8.89 -52.76 16.52
C TRP A 380 9.77 -52.88 17.76
N ASN A 381 9.57 -53.96 18.50
CA ASN A 381 10.52 -54.49 19.46
C ASN A 381 10.65 -55.99 19.15
N ILE A 382 11.87 -56.47 18.92
CA ILE A 382 12.11 -57.85 18.48
C ILE A 382 13.17 -58.47 19.39
N ALA A 383 12.91 -59.69 19.86
CA ALA A 383 13.80 -60.46 20.72
C ALA A 383 14.15 -61.82 20.13
N ALA A 384 15.36 -62.31 20.39
CA ALA A 384 15.87 -63.57 19.84
C ALA A 384 15.90 -64.70 20.88
N ALA A 385 15.28 -65.83 20.53
CA ALA A 385 15.32 -67.08 21.30
C ALA A 385 16.17 -68.12 20.55
N GLN A 386 17.42 -68.27 20.98
CA GLN A 386 18.42 -69.10 20.30
C GLN A 386 18.22 -70.62 20.50
N ASP A 387 17.50 -71.00 21.56
CA ASP A 387 17.16 -72.38 21.94
C ASP A 387 16.14 -73.01 20.98
N VAL A 388 15.08 -72.29 20.62
CA VAL A 388 14.06 -72.70 19.63
C VAL A 388 14.34 -72.18 18.22
N ARG A 389 15.36 -71.33 18.05
CA ARG A 389 15.68 -70.58 16.81
C ARG A 389 14.48 -69.79 16.29
N GLU A 390 13.92 -68.96 17.16
CA GLU A 390 12.78 -68.09 16.86
C GLU A 390 13.06 -66.62 17.20
N PHE A 391 12.48 -65.72 16.43
CA PHE A 391 12.38 -64.30 16.77
C PHE A 391 10.95 -63.99 17.21
N TYR A 392 10.82 -63.34 18.38
CA TYR A 392 9.55 -62.89 18.93
C TYR A 392 9.39 -61.39 18.69
N PHE A 393 8.37 -61.01 17.93
CA PHE A 393 8.06 -59.64 17.55
C PHE A 393 6.93 -59.10 18.43
N SER A 394 7.07 -57.87 18.90
CA SER A 394 5.99 -57.06 19.47
C SER A 394 6.01 -55.68 18.81
N GLY A 395 5.15 -55.50 17.81
CA GLY A 395 4.93 -54.21 17.15
C GLY A 395 3.76 -53.46 17.75
N GLN A 396 3.83 -52.14 17.88
CA GLN A 396 2.70 -51.31 18.31
C GLN A 396 2.22 -50.41 17.17
N ASP A 397 0.91 -50.38 16.87
CA ASP A 397 0.35 -49.44 15.89
C ASP A 397 0.44 -48.00 16.43
N ILE A 398 1.43 -47.26 15.95
CA ILE A 398 1.59 -45.84 16.24
C ILE A 398 0.95 -44.96 15.16
N THR A 399 0.24 -45.53 14.17
CA THR A 399 -0.49 -44.77 13.14
C THR A 399 -1.50 -43.81 13.77
N ALA A 400 -2.15 -44.17 14.88
CA ALA A 400 -3.02 -43.26 15.63
C ALA A 400 -2.24 -42.07 16.22
N ARG A 401 -1.06 -42.31 16.81
CA ARG A 401 -0.17 -41.28 17.35
C ARG A 401 0.37 -40.37 16.24
N LYS A 402 0.87 -40.93 15.14
CA LYS A 402 1.34 -40.18 13.95
C LYS A 402 0.19 -39.43 13.28
N ASN A 403 -1.05 -39.94 13.32
CA ASN A 403 -2.23 -39.21 12.86
C ASN A 403 -2.58 -38.04 13.77
N ILE A 404 -2.57 -38.20 15.10
CA ILE A 404 -2.79 -37.10 16.06
C ILE A 404 -1.69 -36.04 15.92
N GLU A 405 -0.44 -36.45 15.73
CA GLU A 405 0.70 -35.56 15.48
C GLU A 405 0.52 -34.79 14.15
N ARG A 406 0.08 -35.47 13.10
CA ARG A 406 -0.29 -34.87 11.80
C ARG A 406 -1.54 -33.98 11.88
N GLU A 407 -2.53 -34.33 12.70
CA GLU A 407 -3.75 -33.54 12.94
C GLU A 407 -3.44 -32.29 13.74
N LEU A 408 -2.58 -32.38 14.76
CA LEU A 408 -2.05 -31.25 15.51
C LEU A 408 -1.24 -30.32 14.58
N GLN A 409 -0.41 -30.89 13.71
CA GLN A 409 0.36 -30.12 12.73
C GLN A 409 -0.54 -29.50 11.64
N ASN A 410 -1.64 -30.17 11.26
CA ASN A 410 -2.65 -29.63 10.34
C ASN A 410 -3.52 -28.56 11.01
N ALA A 411 -3.88 -28.72 12.28
CA ALA A 411 -4.60 -27.72 13.07
C ALA A 411 -3.73 -26.48 13.30
N ARG A 412 -2.42 -26.66 13.55
CA ARG A 412 -1.43 -25.58 13.56
C ARG A 412 -1.34 -24.89 12.20
N LYS A 413 -1.21 -25.63 11.10
CA LYS A 413 -1.24 -25.07 9.73
C LYS A 413 -2.55 -24.32 9.44
N ALA A 414 -3.69 -24.81 9.93
CA ALA A 414 -4.99 -24.15 9.78
C ALA A 414 -5.11 -22.86 10.62
N ALA A 415 -4.59 -22.85 11.85
CA ALA A 415 -4.51 -21.65 12.68
C ALA A 415 -3.54 -20.61 12.09
N GLU A 416 -2.38 -21.05 11.60
CA GLU A 416 -1.43 -20.20 10.87
C GLU A 416 -2.05 -19.66 9.57
N ALA A 417 -2.79 -20.48 8.81
CA ALA A 417 -3.51 -20.05 7.60
C ALA A 417 -4.63 -19.06 7.92
N ALA A 418 -5.40 -19.28 9.00
CA ALA A 418 -6.43 -18.34 9.46
C ALA A 418 -5.82 -17.00 9.90
N ASN A 419 -4.65 -17.00 10.56
CA ASN A 419 -3.96 -15.78 10.96
C ASN A 419 -3.31 -15.06 9.76
N ARG A 420 -2.82 -15.80 8.76
CA ARG A 420 -2.40 -15.25 7.45
C ARG A 420 -3.58 -14.60 6.73
N ALA A 421 -4.71 -15.28 6.59
CA ALA A 421 -5.92 -14.77 5.98
C ALA A 421 -6.49 -13.53 6.71
N LYS A 422 -6.46 -13.50 8.05
CA LYS A 422 -6.77 -12.30 8.87
C LYS A 422 -5.84 -11.14 8.51
N SER A 423 -4.53 -11.40 8.41
CA SER A 423 -3.51 -10.39 8.08
C SER A 423 -3.68 -9.85 6.66
N GLU A 424 -3.95 -10.73 5.70
CA GLU A 424 -4.16 -10.41 4.28
C GLU A 424 -5.48 -9.66 4.06
N PHE A 425 -6.56 -10.06 4.74
CA PHE A 425 -7.81 -9.31 4.75
C PHE A 425 -7.62 -7.88 5.26
N LEU A 426 -6.89 -7.69 6.37
CA LEU A 426 -6.62 -6.36 6.93
C LEU A 426 -5.68 -5.53 6.03
N ALA A 427 -4.67 -6.16 5.42
CA ALA A 427 -3.81 -5.51 4.42
C ALA A 427 -4.62 -5.00 3.22
N ASN A 428 -5.46 -5.86 2.64
CA ASN A 428 -6.31 -5.52 1.49
C ASN A 428 -7.33 -4.43 1.86
N MET A 429 -8.03 -4.57 2.99
CA MET A 429 -8.97 -3.56 3.49
C MET A 429 -8.33 -2.19 3.70
N SER A 430 -7.06 -2.12 4.13
CA SER A 430 -6.38 -0.83 4.19
C SER A 430 -6.09 -0.21 2.83
N HIS A 431 -5.87 -0.99 1.77
CA HIS A 431 -5.74 -0.45 0.42
C HIS A 431 -7.11 -0.01 -0.12
N GLU A 432 -8.14 -0.85 0.03
CA GLU A 432 -9.53 -0.55 -0.35
C GLU A 432 -10.10 0.69 0.34
N ILE A 433 -9.68 1.02 1.56
CA ILE A 433 -10.09 2.26 2.24
C ILE A 433 -9.13 3.42 1.95
N ARG A 434 -7.82 3.18 1.81
CA ARG A 434 -6.84 4.26 1.52
C ARG A 434 -7.09 4.91 0.16
N THR A 435 -7.40 4.15 -0.88
CA THR A 435 -7.65 4.68 -2.23
C THR A 435 -8.79 5.72 -2.26
N PRO A 436 -10.04 5.42 -1.83
CA PRO A 436 -11.11 6.41 -1.79
C PRO A 436 -10.83 7.54 -0.77
N MET A 437 -10.18 7.26 0.36
CA MET A 437 -9.83 8.31 1.33
C MET A 437 -8.81 9.31 0.79
N ASN A 438 -7.78 8.84 0.06
CA ASN A 438 -6.84 9.72 -0.64
C ASN A 438 -7.55 10.53 -1.73
N GLY A 439 -8.51 9.93 -2.45
CA GLY A 439 -9.35 10.65 -3.42
C GLY A 439 -10.18 11.77 -2.78
N VAL A 440 -10.82 11.50 -1.63
CA VAL A 440 -11.57 12.50 -0.86
C VAL A 440 -10.64 13.61 -0.33
N LEU A 441 -9.47 13.26 0.21
CA LEU A 441 -8.49 14.25 0.68
C LEU A 441 -7.91 15.10 -0.45
N GLY A 442 -7.66 14.51 -1.62
CA GLY A 442 -7.26 15.24 -2.83
C GLY A 442 -8.34 16.22 -3.30
N ALA A 443 -9.59 15.77 -3.40
CA ALA A 443 -10.72 16.62 -3.78
C ALA A 443 -10.95 17.78 -2.79
N VAL A 444 -10.83 17.53 -1.47
CA VAL A 444 -10.93 18.56 -0.44
C VAL A 444 -9.71 19.49 -0.44
N GLY A 445 -8.52 18.98 -0.76
CA GLY A 445 -7.30 19.78 -0.95
C GLY A 445 -7.41 20.74 -2.14
N LEU A 446 -7.88 20.25 -3.29
CA LEU A 446 -8.20 21.07 -4.45
C LEU A 446 -9.26 22.13 -4.12
N LEU A 447 -10.34 21.75 -3.42
CA LEU A 447 -11.38 22.67 -2.98
C LEU A 447 -10.82 23.79 -2.08
N LEU A 448 -9.94 23.47 -1.13
CA LEU A 448 -9.30 24.45 -0.24
C LEU A 448 -8.41 25.47 -0.98
N ASN A 449 -7.85 25.07 -2.12
CA ASN A 449 -7.05 25.93 -3.01
C ASN A 449 -7.93 26.85 -3.89
N THR A 450 -9.26 26.73 -3.87
CA THR A 450 -10.18 27.66 -4.57
C THR A 450 -10.62 28.84 -3.71
N THR A 451 -11.32 29.79 -4.32
CA THR A 451 -11.98 30.92 -3.64
C THR A 451 -13.21 30.43 -2.86
N LEU A 452 -13.00 30.06 -1.60
CA LEU A 452 -14.05 29.68 -0.64
C LEU A 452 -14.43 30.85 0.29
N THR A 453 -15.69 30.90 0.72
CA THR A 453 -16.08 31.73 1.87
C THR A 453 -15.48 31.17 3.19
N PRO A 454 -15.34 31.97 4.26
CA PRO A 454 -14.72 31.53 5.51
C PRO A 454 -15.32 30.23 6.07
N SER A 455 -16.65 30.12 6.16
CA SER A 455 -17.33 28.93 6.67
C SER A 455 -17.22 27.71 5.74
N GLN A 456 -17.09 27.91 4.41
CA GLN A 456 -16.80 26.82 3.48
C GLN A 456 -15.36 26.32 3.63
N ARG A 457 -14.40 27.23 3.85
CA ARG A 457 -13.00 26.88 4.12
C ARG A 457 -12.84 26.16 5.46
N GLU A 458 -13.60 26.56 6.48
CA GLU A 458 -13.68 25.87 7.77
C GLU A 458 -14.25 24.45 7.62
N LEU A 459 -15.40 24.29 6.93
CA LEU A 459 -15.99 22.98 6.65
C LEU A 459 -15.07 22.06 5.83
N ALA A 460 -14.39 22.60 4.81
CA ALA A 460 -13.42 21.84 4.02
C ALA A 460 -12.17 21.46 4.85
N GLY A 461 -11.67 22.37 5.69
CA GLY A 461 -10.59 22.07 6.64
C GLY A 461 -10.94 20.96 7.63
N LEU A 462 -12.16 21.00 8.19
CA LEU A 462 -12.69 19.97 9.07
C LEU A 462 -12.85 18.62 8.36
N ALA A 463 -13.32 18.60 7.11
CA ALA A 463 -13.40 17.40 6.30
C ALA A 463 -12.01 16.79 6.03
N ARG A 464 -11.01 17.63 5.72
CA ARG A 464 -9.62 17.17 5.50
C ARG A 464 -9.02 16.57 6.76
N ALA A 465 -9.09 17.28 7.88
CA ALA A 465 -8.58 16.81 9.17
C ALA A 465 -9.26 15.50 9.63
N SER A 466 -10.56 15.34 9.34
CA SER A 466 -11.31 14.10 9.62
C SER A 466 -10.82 12.92 8.79
N GLY A 467 -10.52 13.14 7.50
CA GLY A 467 -10.00 12.10 6.61
C GLY A 467 -8.54 11.72 6.91
N GLU A 468 -7.69 12.71 7.21
CA GLU A 468 -6.31 12.51 7.68
C GLU A 468 -6.30 11.68 8.98
N THR A 469 -7.21 12.00 9.92
CA THR A 469 -7.41 11.22 11.15
C THR A 469 -7.82 9.78 10.85
N LEU A 470 -8.78 9.55 9.94
CA LEU A 470 -9.23 8.20 9.61
C LEU A 470 -8.11 7.35 8.96
N LEU A 471 -7.28 7.94 8.10
CA LEU A 471 -6.10 7.24 7.55
C LEU A 471 -5.09 6.86 8.64
N CYS A 472 -4.87 7.73 9.64
CA CYS A 472 -4.03 7.41 10.79
C CYS A 472 -4.57 6.19 11.56
N ILE A 473 -5.89 6.15 11.81
CA ILE A 473 -6.57 5.04 12.50
C ILE A 473 -6.39 3.71 11.73
N ILE A 474 -6.48 3.73 10.40
CA ILE A 474 -6.32 2.54 9.56
C ILE A 474 -4.86 2.06 9.56
N ASN A 475 -3.90 2.98 9.47
CA ASN A 475 -2.48 2.65 9.52
C ASN A 475 -2.06 2.10 10.90
N ASP A 476 -2.62 2.62 12.01
CA ASP A 476 -2.47 2.06 13.37
C ASP A 476 -2.92 0.59 13.42
N ILE A 477 -4.12 0.30 12.90
CA ILE A 477 -4.69 -1.06 12.86
C ILE A 477 -3.83 -1.99 11.99
N LEU A 478 -3.27 -1.50 10.88
CA LEU A 478 -2.32 -2.26 10.06
C LEU A 478 -1.03 -2.60 10.81
N ASP A 479 -0.35 -1.62 11.39
CA ASP A 479 0.94 -1.86 12.06
C ASP A 479 0.76 -2.78 13.26
N PHE A 480 -0.29 -2.57 14.06
CA PHE A 480 -0.72 -3.51 15.09
C PHE A 480 -0.88 -4.95 14.56
N SER A 481 -1.53 -5.12 13.41
CA SER A 481 -1.75 -6.44 12.80
C SER A 481 -0.46 -7.06 12.26
N LYS A 482 0.48 -6.26 11.73
CA LYS A 482 1.81 -6.72 11.32
C LYS A 482 2.65 -7.16 12.51
N ILE A 483 2.54 -6.48 13.65
CA ILE A 483 3.20 -6.85 14.90
C ILE A 483 2.62 -8.14 15.47
N GLU A 484 1.29 -8.25 15.56
CA GLU A 484 0.60 -9.46 16.06
C GLU A 484 0.84 -10.70 15.17
N ALA A 485 1.18 -10.50 13.89
CA ALA A 485 1.62 -11.53 12.96
C ALA A 485 3.14 -11.80 12.95
N GLY A 486 3.95 -11.07 13.73
CA GLY A 486 5.42 -11.19 13.74
C GLY A 486 6.09 -10.77 12.43
N LYS A 487 5.43 -9.96 11.60
CA LYS A 487 5.88 -9.54 10.26
C LYS A 487 6.52 -8.14 10.21
N LEU A 488 6.57 -7.41 11.33
CA LEU A 488 7.21 -6.09 11.40
C LEU A 488 8.71 -6.26 11.64
N VAL A 489 9.52 -5.85 10.66
CA VAL A 489 10.99 -5.82 10.73
C VAL A 489 11.44 -4.40 11.05
N ILE A 490 12.37 -4.25 11.99
CA ILE A 490 13.04 -2.99 12.32
C ILE A 490 14.17 -2.76 11.31
N SER A 491 14.25 -1.58 10.71
CA SER A 491 15.24 -1.24 9.67
C SER A 491 16.25 -0.22 10.18
N PRO A 492 17.34 -0.64 10.86
CA PRO A 492 18.33 0.30 11.38
C PRO A 492 19.10 1.01 10.26
N VAL A 493 19.08 2.34 10.29
CA VAL A 493 19.84 3.24 9.41
C VAL A 493 20.60 4.25 10.27
N PRO A 494 21.73 4.83 9.81
CA PRO A 494 22.41 5.90 10.52
C PRO A 494 21.68 7.23 10.31
N PHE A 495 21.39 7.98 11.38
CA PHE A 495 20.67 9.26 11.31
C PHE A 495 21.07 10.26 12.41
N ASP A 496 20.66 11.51 12.23
CA ASP A 496 20.76 12.60 13.20
C ASP A 496 19.55 12.60 14.14
N LEU A 497 19.77 12.23 15.40
CA LEU A 497 18.73 12.14 16.43
C LEU A 497 18.19 13.50 16.86
N LEU A 498 19.05 14.53 16.93
CA LEU A 498 18.64 15.89 17.27
C LEU A 498 17.69 16.42 16.20
N GLN A 499 18.08 16.33 14.93
CA GLN A 499 17.24 16.72 13.80
C GLN A 499 15.92 15.93 13.77
N ALA A 500 15.96 14.62 14.06
CA ALA A 500 14.74 13.79 14.09
C ALA A 500 13.73 14.24 15.16
N VAL A 501 14.20 14.65 16.34
CA VAL A 501 13.36 15.16 17.43
C VAL A 501 12.85 16.57 17.11
N GLU A 502 13.71 17.45 16.59
CA GLU A 502 13.35 18.82 16.16
C GLU A 502 12.32 18.84 15.02
N GLU A 503 12.42 17.91 14.07
CA GLU A 503 11.43 17.76 12.99
C GLU A 503 10.07 17.32 13.51
N VAL A 504 9.99 16.34 14.41
CA VAL A 504 8.72 15.93 15.03
C VAL A 504 8.13 17.08 15.85
N ALA A 505 8.94 17.75 16.68
CA ALA A 505 8.48 18.87 17.50
C ALA A 505 7.95 20.03 16.65
N GLY A 506 8.64 20.38 15.56
CA GLY A 506 8.19 21.39 14.60
C GLY A 506 6.91 20.99 13.86
N MET A 507 6.84 19.75 13.33
CA MET A 507 5.66 19.24 12.64
C MET A 507 4.42 19.25 13.54
N VAL A 508 4.57 18.85 14.80
CA VAL A 508 3.49 18.85 15.79
C VAL A 508 3.17 20.28 16.27
N ALA A 509 4.14 21.20 16.27
CA ALA A 509 3.91 22.61 16.60
C ALA A 509 3.16 23.40 15.52
N MET A 510 3.18 22.97 14.25
CA MET A 510 2.49 23.67 13.16
C MET A 510 1.07 23.14 12.86
N GLN A 511 0.52 22.24 13.68
CA GLN A 511 -0.82 21.68 13.46
C GLN A 511 -1.95 22.73 13.63
N PRO A 512 -2.88 22.88 12.65
CA PRO A 512 -3.98 23.84 12.73
C PRO A 512 -4.97 23.66 13.89
N ALA A 513 -5.02 22.47 14.51
CA ALA A 513 -5.94 22.15 15.61
C ALA A 513 -5.47 22.65 17.00
N ARG A 514 -4.40 23.46 17.06
CA ARG A 514 -3.82 23.95 18.32
C ARG A 514 -4.79 24.85 19.10
N LYS A 515 -4.97 24.54 20.39
CA LYS A 515 -5.38 25.53 21.40
C LYS A 515 -4.24 26.55 21.51
N ALA A 516 -4.53 27.84 21.35
CA ALA A 516 -3.52 28.91 21.21
C ALA A 516 -2.60 29.18 22.43
N ASN A 517 -2.62 28.33 23.47
CA ASN A 517 -1.99 28.56 24.78
C ASN A 517 -1.06 27.39 25.22
N VAL A 518 -0.57 26.56 24.28
CA VAL A 518 0.29 25.40 24.58
C VAL A 518 1.62 25.49 23.84
N ASN A 519 2.68 25.78 24.58
CA ASN A 519 4.05 25.79 24.06
C ASN A 519 4.60 24.37 23.89
N VAL A 520 5.38 24.12 22.83
CA VAL A 520 6.14 22.88 22.65
C VAL A 520 7.62 23.22 22.78
N ILE A 521 8.35 22.46 23.58
CA ILE A 521 9.73 22.73 23.99
C ILE A 521 10.56 21.46 23.73
N VAL A 522 11.77 21.61 23.18
CA VAL A 522 12.71 20.50 22.97
C VAL A 522 13.96 20.73 23.79
N ARG A 523 14.21 19.83 24.75
CA ARG A 523 15.43 19.72 25.53
C ARG A 523 16.19 18.49 25.05
N TYR A 524 17.47 18.67 24.77
CA TYR A 524 18.36 17.63 24.27
C TYR A 524 19.71 17.88 24.92
N LEU A 525 20.13 17.00 25.82
CA LEU A 525 21.28 17.28 26.68
C LEU A 525 22.61 17.23 25.91
N PRO A 526 23.60 18.10 26.19
CA PRO A 526 24.87 18.13 25.46
C PRO A 526 25.75 16.87 25.57
N ASN A 527 25.42 15.92 26.46
CA ASN A 527 26.07 14.62 26.58
C ASN A 527 25.40 13.51 25.75
N VAL A 528 24.33 13.81 25.01
CA VAL A 528 23.63 12.84 24.14
C VAL A 528 24.31 12.79 22.76
N PRO A 529 24.70 11.60 22.26
CA PRO A 529 25.25 11.45 20.92
C PRO A 529 24.25 11.80 19.82
N ARG A 530 24.64 12.74 18.94
CA ARG A 530 23.82 13.23 17.82
C ARG A 530 23.59 12.19 16.72
N TYR A 531 24.56 11.32 16.45
CA TYR A 531 24.54 10.38 15.32
C TYR A 531 24.52 8.93 15.77
N VAL A 532 23.47 8.21 15.38
CA VAL A 532 23.13 6.87 15.88
C VAL A 532 22.55 5.98 14.78
N PHE A 533 22.66 4.67 14.93
CA PHE A 533 21.92 3.69 14.14
C PHE A 533 20.60 3.32 14.82
N GLY A 534 19.51 3.32 14.05
CA GLY A 534 18.20 2.87 14.51
C GLY A 534 17.11 3.07 13.46
N ASP A 535 15.89 2.65 13.76
CA ASP A 535 14.75 2.84 12.85
C ASP A 535 14.12 4.22 13.08
N LEU A 536 14.62 5.21 12.32
CA LEU A 536 14.15 6.59 12.32
C LEU A 536 12.63 6.70 12.15
N GLY A 537 12.01 5.83 11.35
CA GLY A 537 10.56 5.83 11.11
C GLY A 537 9.79 5.44 12.36
N ARG A 538 10.19 4.35 13.02
CA ARG A 538 9.52 3.88 14.25
C ARG A 538 9.79 4.78 15.45
N ILE A 539 10.98 5.37 15.57
CA ILE A 539 11.30 6.36 16.61
C ILE A 539 10.42 7.62 16.44
N ARG A 540 10.27 8.14 15.20
CA ARG A 540 9.34 9.24 14.91
C ARG A 540 7.90 8.88 15.23
N GLN A 541 7.44 7.67 14.89
CA GLN A 541 6.07 7.22 15.18
C GLN A 541 5.76 7.19 16.68
N VAL A 542 6.69 6.71 17.52
CA VAL A 542 6.55 6.74 18.98
C VAL A 542 6.51 8.19 19.51
N LEU A 543 7.44 9.04 19.07
CA LEU A 543 7.50 10.46 19.46
C LEU A 543 6.22 11.23 19.08
N ILE A 544 5.72 11.06 17.86
CA ILE A 544 4.48 11.68 17.38
C ILE A 544 3.29 11.22 18.24
N ASN A 545 3.19 9.93 18.54
CA ASN A 545 2.11 9.38 19.37
C ASN A 545 2.11 9.93 20.80
N LEU A 546 3.29 10.08 21.43
CA LEU A 546 3.38 10.66 22.78
C LEU A 546 3.10 12.17 22.76
N THR A 547 3.67 12.91 21.81
CA THR A 547 3.52 14.38 21.72
C THR A 547 2.09 14.80 21.37
N ASN A 548 1.43 14.10 20.43
CA ASN A 548 0.03 14.35 20.10
C ASN A 548 -0.90 14.10 21.31
N ASN A 549 -0.63 13.08 22.13
CA ASN A 549 -1.39 12.84 23.38
C ASN A 549 -1.15 13.97 24.40
N ALA A 550 0.11 14.38 24.62
CA ALA A 550 0.45 15.46 25.55
C ALA A 550 -0.26 16.78 25.21
N ILE A 551 -0.27 17.18 23.93
CA ILE A 551 -0.99 18.40 23.49
C ILE A 551 -2.51 18.23 23.63
N LYS A 552 -3.05 17.07 23.27
CA LYS A 552 -4.49 16.77 23.36
C LYS A 552 -5.06 16.94 24.77
N PHE A 553 -4.30 16.54 25.80
CA PHE A 553 -4.72 16.61 27.21
C PHE A 553 -4.23 17.87 27.96
N THR A 554 -3.52 18.78 27.27
CA THR A 554 -3.12 20.10 27.81
C THR A 554 -4.06 21.20 27.28
N ASP A 555 -4.67 21.98 28.17
CA ASP A 555 -5.53 23.12 27.81
C ASP A 555 -4.75 24.45 27.75
N LYS A 556 -3.78 24.62 28.66
CA LYS A 556 -2.82 25.73 28.74
C LYS A 556 -1.50 25.23 29.32
N GLY A 557 -0.39 25.87 28.97
CA GLY A 557 0.93 25.59 29.55
C GLY A 557 1.93 25.11 28.51
N HIS A 558 2.54 23.94 28.74
CA HIS A 558 3.58 23.44 27.86
C HIS A 558 3.61 21.90 27.73
N VAL A 559 4.27 21.46 26.67
CA VAL A 559 4.71 20.09 26.44
C VAL A 559 6.22 20.13 26.23
N LEU A 560 6.96 19.42 27.08
CA LEU A 560 8.41 19.29 27.01
C LEU A 560 8.78 17.92 26.45
N ILE A 561 9.51 17.89 25.34
CA ILE A 561 10.20 16.70 24.85
C ILE A 561 11.63 16.79 25.39
N ASP A 562 12.03 15.84 26.23
CA ASP A 562 13.36 15.81 26.86
C ASP A 562 14.11 14.53 26.45
N VAL A 563 15.39 14.69 26.11
CA VAL A 563 16.26 13.63 25.59
C VAL A 563 17.55 13.57 26.40
N GLU A 564 17.73 12.45 27.08
CA GLU A 564 18.84 12.17 27.99
C GLU A 564 19.55 10.85 27.59
N ALA A 565 20.79 10.67 28.04
CA ALA A 565 21.51 9.40 27.94
C ALA A 565 21.64 8.79 29.35
N GLU A 566 21.00 7.66 29.59
CA GLU A 566 21.06 6.92 30.87
C GLU A 566 22.39 6.15 31.03
N ALA A 567 22.93 5.64 29.91
CA ALA A 567 24.24 5.01 29.86
C ALA A 567 24.90 5.27 28.50
N LEU A 568 26.22 5.41 28.50
CA LEU A 568 27.03 5.56 27.30
C LEU A 568 28.22 4.60 27.38
N SER A 569 28.41 3.81 26.33
CA SER A 569 29.55 2.91 26.14
C SER A 569 30.38 3.36 24.94
N GLU A 570 31.41 2.60 24.56
CA GLU A 570 32.19 2.92 23.36
C GLU A 570 31.41 2.72 22.06
N ASP A 571 30.44 1.80 22.00
CA ASP A 571 29.72 1.43 20.76
C ASP A 571 28.21 1.65 20.80
N GLU A 572 27.60 1.75 21.98
CA GLU A 572 26.15 1.96 22.16
C GLU A 572 25.82 3.05 23.20
N VAL A 573 24.69 3.71 23.02
CA VAL A 573 24.05 4.60 24.00
C VAL A 573 22.67 4.07 24.39
N SER A 574 22.40 4.02 25.70
CA SER A 574 21.05 3.84 26.23
C SER A 574 20.39 5.21 26.37
N LEU A 575 19.52 5.53 25.42
CA LEU A 575 18.79 6.80 25.36
C LEU A 575 17.51 6.72 26.16
N ARG A 576 17.18 7.79 26.87
CA ARG A 576 15.87 8.03 27.49
C ARG A 576 15.23 9.22 26.80
N ILE A 577 14.11 8.96 26.14
CA ILE A 577 13.31 9.99 25.46
C ILE A 577 11.99 10.11 26.22
N SER A 578 11.67 11.31 26.68
CA SER A 578 10.46 11.58 27.45
C SER A 578 9.65 12.74 26.89
N VAL A 579 8.34 12.70 27.15
CA VAL A 579 7.37 13.73 26.82
C VAL A 579 6.57 14.05 28.08
N GLU A 580 6.79 15.23 28.63
CA GLU A 580 6.07 15.78 29.80
C GLU A 580 4.97 16.75 29.33
N ASP A 581 3.76 16.59 29.85
CA ASP A 581 2.60 17.45 29.63
C ASP A 581 2.22 18.17 30.93
N SER A 582 1.86 19.46 30.86
CA SER A 582 1.34 20.21 32.02
C SER A 582 -0.20 20.19 32.11
N GLY A 583 -0.82 19.08 31.69
CA GLY A 583 -2.25 18.94 31.47
C GLY A 583 -3.02 18.28 32.62
N LEU A 584 -4.13 17.61 32.27
CA LEU A 584 -5.08 17.04 33.23
C LEU A 584 -4.50 15.95 34.14
N GLY A 585 -3.47 15.24 33.70
CA GLY A 585 -2.93 14.05 34.36
C GLY A 585 -3.88 12.84 34.35
N ILE A 586 -3.39 11.73 34.90
CA ILE A 586 -4.01 10.40 34.86
C ILE A 586 -4.11 9.87 36.30
N ALA A 587 -5.19 9.15 36.60
CA ALA A 587 -5.41 8.57 37.93
C ALA A 587 -4.56 7.28 38.15
N PRO A 588 -4.05 7.02 39.37
CA PRO A 588 -3.11 5.91 39.62
C PRO A 588 -3.64 4.51 39.31
N ASP A 589 -4.95 4.30 39.47
CA ASP A 589 -5.67 3.08 39.13
C ASP A 589 -5.67 2.76 37.63
N LYS A 590 -5.53 3.78 36.78
CA LYS A 590 -5.57 3.66 35.31
C LYS A 590 -4.17 3.61 34.68
N LEU A 591 -3.15 4.06 35.40
CA LEU A 591 -1.76 4.21 34.89
C LEU A 591 -1.13 2.91 34.38
N GLN A 592 -1.58 1.73 34.84
CA GLN A 592 -1.10 0.44 34.30
C GLN A 592 -1.78 0.06 32.97
N SER A 593 -3.07 0.38 32.81
CA SER A 593 -3.89 -0.11 31.69
C SER A 593 -3.95 0.84 30.48
N ILE A 594 -3.40 2.06 30.56
CA ILE A 594 -3.27 2.97 29.41
C ILE A 594 -2.42 2.40 28.25
N PHE A 595 -1.65 1.34 28.49
CA PHE A 595 -0.86 0.64 27.48
C PHE A 595 -1.53 -0.63 26.94
N ASP A 596 -2.75 -0.97 27.41
CA ASP A 596 -3.47 -2.16 26.99
C ASP A 596 -4.37 -1.89 25.76
N LYS A 597 -4.60 -2.94 24.96
CA LYS A 597 -5.29 -2.85 23.66
C LYS A 597 -6.71 -2.28 23.83
N PHE A 598 -7.00 -1.18 23.14
CA PHE A 598 -8.31 -0.49 23.14
C PHE A 598 -8.76 0.12 24.47
N THR A 599 -7.90 0.17 25.49
CA THR A 599 -8.26 0.74 26.79
C THR A 599 -8.26 2.27 26.72
N GLN A 600 -9.32 2.89 27.26
CA GLN A 600 -9.49 4.34 27.30
C GLN A 600 -9.85 4.78 28.72
N ALA A 601 -9.24 5.87 29.19
CA ALA A 601 -9.26 6.22 30.61
C ALA A 601 -10.67 6.51 31.17
N ASP A 602 -11.55 7.20 30.43
CA ASP A 602 -12.90 7.51 30.91
C ASP A 602 -13.96 7.58 29.79
N ALA A 603 -15.13 6.99 30.05
CA ALA A 603 -16.28 7.01 29.16
C ALA A 603 -17.03 8.37 29.14
N SER A 604 -16.62 9.33 29.96
CA SER A 604 -17.15 10.70 29.98
C SER A 604 -16.32 11.67 29.10
N THR A 605 -15.01 11.46 28.99
CA THR A 605 -14.09 12.31 28.20
C THR A 605 -14.14 12.02 26.70
N THR A 606 -14.65 10.86 26.29
CA THR A 606 -14.82 10.44 24.88
C THR A 606 -15.61 11.42 24.01
N ARG A 607 -16.54 12.21 24.59
CA ARG A 607 -17.29 13.23 23.85
C ARG A 607 -16.53 14.53 23.56
N ARG A 608 -15.36 14.75 24.18
CA ARG A 608 -14.51 15.95 23.98
C ARG A 608 -13.20 15.64 23.27
N TYR A 609 -12.59 14.48 23.54
CA TYR A 609 -11.20 14.18 23.14
C TYR A 609 -11.05 12.76 22.56
N GLY A 610 -11.76 12.48 21.46
CA GLY A 610 -11.83 11.15 20.82
C GLY A 610 -10.48 10.56 20.35
N GLY A 611 -10.42 9.25 20.18
CA GLY A 611 -9.23 8.50 19.74
C GLY A 611 -9.44 6.97 19.77
N THR A 612 -8.49 6.20 19.27
CA THR A 612 -8.59 4.73 19.13
C THR A 612 -8.33 3.95 20.40
N GLY A 613 -7.43 4.42 21.27
CA GLY A 613 -6.84 3.58 22.32
C GLY A 613 -5.82 2.56 21.79
N LEU A 614 -5.26 2.77 20.59
CA LEU A 614 -4.21 1.90 20.02
C LEU A 614 -2.81 2.51 20.08
N GLY A 615 -2.67 3.83 19.90
CA GLY A 615 -1.35 4.49 19.76
C GLY A 615 -0.35 4.21 20.89
N LEU A 616 -0.77 4.13 22.16
CA LEU A 616 0.11 3.77 23.28
C LEU A 616 0.50 2.29 23.29
N ALA A 617 -0.42 1.38 22.94
CA ALA A 617 -0.15 -0.04 22.82
C ALA A 617 0.81 -0.35 21.64
N ILE A 618 0.62 0.32 20.50
CA ILE A 618 1.54 0.27 19.35
C ILE A 618 2.90 0.82 19.74
N SER A 619 2.95 1.97 20.42
CA SER A 619 4.22 2.58 20.86
C SER A 619 5.00 1.65 21.81
N LYS A 620 4.32 0.97 22.73
CA LYS A 620 4.91 -0.07 23.59
C LYS A 620 5.49 -1.24 22.79
N GLN A 621 4.76 -1.74 21.81
CA GLN A 621 5.25 -2.84 20.97
C GLN A 621 6.43 -2.42 20.07
N LEU A 622 6.40 -1.22 19.48
CA LEU A 622 7.51 -0.71 18.66
C LEU A 622 8.78 -0.52 19.49
N VAL A 623 8.67 0.07 20.68
CA VAL A 623 9.79 0.20 21.62
C VAL A 623 10.35 -1.17 22.03
N GLN A 624 9.49 -2.15 22.32
CA GLN A 624 9.92 -3.52 22.63
C GLN A 624 10.61 -4.23 21.45
N LEU A 625 10.14 -4.02 20.21
CA LEU A 625 10.80 -4.55 19.01
C LEU A 625 12.16 -3.89 18.73
N MET A 626 12.37 -2.66 19.19
CA MET A 626 13.66 -1.97 19.18
C MET A 626 14.51 -2.24 20.44
N GLY A 627 14.20 -3.29 21.21
CA GLY A 627 14.97 -3.70 22.40
C GLY A 627 14.79 -2.84 23.64
N GLY A 628 13.84 -1.91 23.64
CA GLY A 628 13.62 -0.91 24.67
C GLY A 628 12.48 -1.17 25.66
N THR A 629 12.22 -0.20 26.53
CA THR A 629 11.06 -0.21 27.46
C THR A 629 10.30 1.12 27.43
N ILE A 630 9.00 1.12 27.72
CA ILE A 630 8.17 2.32 27.84
C ILE A 630 7.43 2.33 29.18
N ALA A 631 7.28 3.51 29.77
CA ALA A 631 6.59 3.71 31.04
C ALA A 631 5.97 5.13 31.13
N ALA A 632 5.20 5.37 32.19
CA ALA A 632 4.59 6.65 32.47
C ALA A 632 4.53 6.95 33.98
N LYS A 633 4.63 8.23 34.34
CA LYS A 633 4.30 8.80 35.66
C LYS A 633 3.24 9.88 35.42
N SER A 634 2.27 10.03 36.32
CA SER A 634 1.24 11.07 36.17
C SER A 634 0.55 11.36 37.49
N ARG A 635 0.00 12.56 37.62
CA ARG A 635 -0.80 12.98 38.77
C ARG A 635 -1.92 13.91 38.31
N VAL A 636 -3.16 13.56 38.63
CA VAL A 636 -4.34 14.37 38.30
C VAL A 636 -4.15 15.82 38.76
N GLY A 637 -4.35 16.76 37.84
CA GLY A 637 -4.18 18.20 38.05
C GLY A 637 -2.73 18.72 38.01
N ALA A 638 -1.75 17.85 37.73
CA ALA A 638 -0.33 18.21 37.67
C ALA A 638 0.39 17.60 36.44
N GLY A 639 -0.35 17.16 35.43
CA GLY A 639 0.20 16.63 34.19
C GLY A 639 0.69 15.18 34.24
N SER A 640 1.38 14.76 33.16
CA SER A 640 1.94 13.42 32.97
C SER A 640 3.30 13.48 32.30
N THR A 641 4.11 12.44 32.50
CA THR A 641 5.32 12.22 31.71
C THR A 641 5.33 10.78 31.23
N PHE A 642 5.35 10.62 29.92
CA PHE A 642 5.61 9.35 29.26
C PHE A 642 7.09 9.31 28.90
N TRP A 643 7.75 8.16 29.05
CA TRP A 643 9.12 8.00 28.56
C TRP A 643 9.35 6.61 28.02
N PHE A 644 10.28 6.51 27.08
CA PHE A 644 10.79 5.25 26.58
C PHE A 644 12.33 5.26 26.57
N THR A 645 12.91 4.08 26.75
CA THR A 645 14.34 3.84 26.67
C THR A 645 14.66 3.00 25.44
N LEU A 646 15.77 3.30 24.75
CA LEU A 646 16.26 2.54 23.60
C LEU A 646 17.79 2.38 23.65
N PRO A 647 18.32 1.16 23.46
CA PRO A 647 19.72 0.96 23.09
C PRO A 647 19.90 1.27 21.60
N LEU A 648 20.70 2.29 21.25
CA LEU A 648 21.09 2.58 19.87
C LEU A 648 22.62 2.55 19.71
N ALA A 649 23.10 1.98 18.61
CA ALA A 649 24.53 1.94 18.31
C ALA A 649 25.04 3.31 17.80
N LEU A 650 26.29 3.64 18.11
CA LEU A 650 26.92 4.92 17.84
C LEU A 650 27.53 4.98 16.44
N GLN A 651 27.22 6.03 15.68
CA GLN A 651 27.85 6.26 14.37
C GLN A 651 29.16 7.03 14.54
N LYS A 652 30.25 6.30 14.83
CA LYS A 652 31.59 6.85 15.09
C LYS A 652 32.14 7.71 13.94
N ASN A 653 31.89 7.33 12.69
CA ASN A 653 32.41 7.99 11.49
C ASN A 653 31.31 8.82 10.79
N TRP A 654 30.85 9.90 11.42
CA TRP A 654 30.00 10.89 10.74
C TRP A 654 30.84 12.09 10.27
N PRO A 655 30.61 12.64 9.06
CA PRO A 655 31.25 13.89 8.63
C PRO A 655 30.93 15.01 9.62
N THR A 656 31.94 15.52 10.32
CA THR A 656 31.75 16.64 11.24
C THR A 656 31.55 17.91 10.42
N ASP A 657 30.53 18.72 10.73
CA ASP A 657 30.19 19.96 10.02
C ASP A 657 31.40 20.93 10.00
N ALA A 658 32.20 20.90 8.94
CA ALA A 658 33.50 21.59 8.84
C ALA A 658 33.39 23.12 8.62
N GLY A 659 32.24 23.73 8.93
CA GLY A 659 31.82 25.02 8.38
C GLY A 659 31.61 26.17 9.37
N LEU A 660 31.63 25.97 10.70
CA LEU A 660 31.30 27.03 11.68
C LEU A 660 32.32 27.13 12.85
N HIS A 661 33.60 27.35 12.54
CA HIS A 661 34.62 27.72 13.54
C HIS A 661 34.61 29.20 13.94
N ILE A 662 33.48 29.69 14.47
CA ILE A 662 33.36 31.05 15.03
C ILE A 662 33.18 30.96 16.55
N ASP A 663 34.15 31.50 17.30
CA ASP A 663 34.13 31.47 18.76
C ASP A 663 33.08 32.43 19.35
N LEU A 664 32.15 31.86 20.12
CA LEU A 664 31.08 32.55 20.84
C LEU A 664 31.35 32.68 22.35
N THR A 665 32.47 32.14 22.87
CA THR A 665 32.78 31.99 24.31
C THR A 665 32.73 33.31 25.13
N HIS A 666 32.85 34.46 24.46
CA HIS A 666 32.82 35.78 25.10
C HIS A 666 31.57 36.61 24.79
N VAL A 667 30.68 36.12 23.93
CA VAL A 667 29.44 36.84 23.55
C VAL A 667 28.46 36.83 24.72
N ARG A 668 28.02 38.03 25.13
CA ARG A 668 27.03 38.20 26.20
C ARG A 668 25.61 38.27 25.62
N VAL A 669 24.75 37.31 25.95
CA VAL A 669 23.37 37.16 25.44
C VAL A 669 22.34 37.32 26.56
N LEU A 670 21.25 38.03 26.29
CA LEU A 670 20.08 38.11 27.19
C LEU A 670 18.92 37.30 26.62
N ILE A 671 18.35 36.39 27.41
CA ILE A 671 17.09 35.68 27.10
C ILE A 671 15.93 36.37 27.81
N VAL A 672 14.88 36.75 27.09
CA VAL A 672 13.65 37.32 27.64
C VAL A 672 12.46 36.52 27.10
N ASP A 673 11.80 35.78 27.97
CA ASP A 673 10.69 34.86 27.66
C ASP A 673 9.92 34.65 28.97
N ASP A 674 8.58 34.62 28.96
CA ASP A 674 7.78 34.54 30.20
C ASP A 674 7.78 33.13 30.83
N ASN A 675 8.04 32.11 30.01
CA ASN A 675 7.98 30.71 30.38
C ASN A 675 9.33 30.22 30.96
N ALA A 676 9.30 29.75 32.21
CA ALA A 676 10.48 29.26 32.91
C ALA A 676 11.17 28.07 32.20
N ALA A 677 10.42 27.20 31.51
CA ALA A 677 10.98 26.06 30.80
C ALA A 677 11.71 26.49 29.51
N ASN A 678 11.15 27.43 28.74
CA ASN A 678 11.86 28.04 27.60
C ASN A 678 13.17 28.70 28.05
N ARG A 679 13.12 29.51 29.12
CA ARG A 679 14.32 30.16 29.68
C ARG A 679 15.38 29.16 30.12
N LEU A 680 15.00 28.05 30.76
CA LEU A 680 15.93 27.01 31.20
C LEU A 680 16.61 26.32 30.01
N VAL A 681 15.84 25.86 29.04
CA VAL A 681 16.36 25.14 27.85
C VAL A 681 17.28 26.04 27.02
N LEU A 682 16.90 27.30 26.78
CA LEU A 682 17.76 28.27 26.09
C LEU A 682 19.05 28.56 26.90
N GLN A 683 18.98 28.65 28.23
CA GLN A 683 20.20 28.79 29.05
C GLN A 683 21.13 27.57 28.92
N GLU A 684 20.59 26.34 28.91
CA GLU A 684 21.40 25.12 28.75
C GLU A 684 22.06 25.04 27.37
N GLN A 685 21.30 25.32 26.30
CA GLN A 685 21.80 25.38 24.92
C GLN A 685 22.94 26.42 24.77
N LEU A 686 22.70 27.68 25.16
CA LEU A 686 23.73 28.73 25.06
C LEU A 686 24.96 28.44 25.96
N ARG A 687 24.80 27.76 27.10
CA ARG A 687 25.92 27.31 27.95
C ARG A 687 26.77 26.25 27.27
N SER A 688 26.15 25.34 26.50
CA SER A 688 26.90 24.34 25.72
C SER A 688 27.81 24.99 24.67
N TRP A 689 27.35 26.10 24.07
CA TRP A 689 28.13 26.95 23.16
C TRP A 689 29.03 27.98 23.89
N ARG A 690 29.22 27.80 25.21
CA ARG A 690 30.10 28.57 26.10
C ARG A 690 29.77 30.06 26.22
N MET A 691 28.58 30.49 25.81
CA MET A 691 28.19 31.91 25.80
C MET A 691 27.93 32.45 27.21
N ARG A 692 28.08 33.76 27.40
CA ARG A 692 27.83 34.45 28.69
C ARG A 692 26.37 34.89 28.74
N ILE A 693 25.57 34.33 29.65
CA ILE A 693 24.10 34.44 29.56
C ILE A 693 23.49 35.21 30.74
N GLY A 694 22.56 36.11 30.43
CA GLY A 694 21.56 36.64 31.36
C GLY A 694 20.16 36.17 30.96
N SER A 695 19.21 36.18 31.90
CA SER A 695 17.84 35.75 31.63
C SER A 695 16.85 36.53 32.49
N CYS A 696 15.75 36.99 31.90
CA CYS A 696 14.69 37.77 32.55
C CYS A 696 13.30 37.21 32.20
N PRO A 697 12.32 37.27 33.12
CA PRO A 697 10.95 36.80 32.90
C PRO A 697 10.02 37.85 32.28
N SER A 698 10.47 39.11 32.14
CA SER A 698 9.65 40.24 31.69
C SER A 698 10.49 41.31 30.97
N GLY A 699 9.85 42.08 30.09
CA GLY A 699 10.52 43.21 29.41
C GLY A 699 10.99 44.32 30.37
N ALA A 700 10.25 44.56 31.46
CA ALA A 700 10.63 45.53 32.49
C ALA A 700 11.84 45.10 33.35
N GLU A 701 12.11 43.79 33.46
CA GLU A 701 13.38 43.28 34.01
C GLU A 701 14.49 43.30 32.97
N ALA A 702 14.19 42.96 31.71
CA ALA A 702 15.15 43.02 30.62
C ALA A 702 15.75 44.42 30.46
N LEU A 703 14.94 45.47 30.37
CA LEU A 703 15.42 46.85 30.27
C LEU A 703 16.33 47.24 31.45
N ARG A 704 15.95 46.88 32.69
CA ARG A 704 16.79 47.12 33.88
C ARG A 704 18.12 46.36 33.81
N ALA A 705 18.11 45.11 33.38
CA ALA A 705 19.32 44.31 33.18
C ALA A 705 20.22 44.88 32.06
N LEU A 706 19.63 45.35 30.97
CA LEU A 706 20.34 46.01 29.86
C LEU A 706 21.03 47.28 30.31
N HIS A 707 20.31 48.25 30.90
CA HIS A 707 20.91 49.48 31.44
C HIS A 707 22.00 49.19 32.48
N THR A 708 21.77 48.25 33.40
CA THR A 708 22.76 47.90 34.43
C THR A 708 24.03 47.32 33.80
N SER A 709 23.91 46.45 32.79
CA SER A 709 25.06 45.88 32.07
C SER A 709 25.86 46.91 31.28
N HIS A 710 25.19 47.93 30.72
CA HIS A 710 25.82 49.05 30.03
C HIS A 710 26.57 49.94 31.03
N ALA A 711 25.94 50.31 32.15
CA ALA A 711 26.54 51.12 33.20
C ALA A 711 27.74 50.43 33.88
N SER A 712 27.76 49.09 33.94
CA SER A 712 28.90 48.31 34.44
C SER A 712 29.97 48.00 33.39
N GLY A 713 29.89 48.58 32.18
CA GLY A 713 30.89 48.40 31.12
C GLY A 713 30.90 47.03 30.42
N ASP A 714 29.93 46.16 30.70
CA ASP A 714 29.85 44.78 30.20
C ASP A 714 28.48 44.50 29.53
N PRO A 715 28.10 45.27 28.48
CA PRO A 715 26.78 45.19 27.89
C PRO A 715 26.51 43.86 27.17
N TYR A 716 25.26 43.44 27.20
CA TYR A 716 24.76 42.41 26.27
C TYR A 716 24.97 42.83 24.81
N ARG A 717 25.27 41.86 23.94
CA ARG A 717 25.47 42.07 22.49
C ARG A 717 24.29 41.59 21.67
N ILE A 718 23.63 40.53 22.13
CA ILE A 718 22.44 39.95 21.52
C ILE A 718 21.35 39.81 22.59
N ALA A 719 20.10 40.11 22.24
CA ALA A 719 18.94 39.78 23.06
C ALA A 719 17.97 38.91 22.25
N ILE A 720 17.63 37.75 22.82
CA ILE A 720 16.63 36.81 22.31
C ILE A 720 15.34 37.12 23.07
N LEU A 721 14.32 37.57 22.35
CA LEU A 721 13.04 38.05 22.89
C LEU A 721 11.91 37.14 22.42
N ASP A 722 11.03 36.73 23.33
CA ASP A 722 9.75 36.12 23.00
C ASP A 722 8.77 37.17 22.46
N HIS A 723 7.97 36.78 21.47
CA HIS A 723 6.93 37.62 20.92
C HIS A 723 5.79 37.83 21.92
N GLN A 724 5.35 36.76 22.60
CA GLN A 724 4.16 36.77 23.45
C GLN A 724 4.54 36.80 24.93
N MET A 725 4.62 38.00 25.51
CA MET A 725 4.88 38.21 26.94
C MET A 725 3.79 39.10 27.57
N PRO A 726 3.44 38.90 28.86
CA PRO A 726 2.54 39.79 29.59
C PRO A 726 3.06 41.24 29.68
N ASP A 727 2.14 42.20 29.70
CA ASP A 727 2.31 43.66 29.86
C ASP A 727 3.15 44.38 28.78
N MET A 728 4.29 43.82 28.36
CA MET A 728 5.19 44.34 27.34
C MET A 728 5.65 43.20 26.44
N ASP A 729 5.03 43.11 25.27
CA ASP A 729 5.36 42.11 24.24
C ASP A 729 6.76 42.33 23.62
N GLY A 730 7.22 41.34 22.86
CA GLY A 730 8.56 41.38 22.24
C GLY A 730 8.74 42.44 21.16
N GLU A 731 7.66 42.86 20.48
CA GLU A 731 7.69 43.92 19.46
C GLU A 731 7.83 45.30 20.13
N MET A 732 7.08 45.52 21.23
CA MET A 732 7.17 46.70 22.10
C MET A 732 8.53 46.82 22.77
N LEU A 733 9.04 45.75 23.39
CA LEU A 733 10.36 45.70 24.00
C LEU A 733 11.47 45.99 22.97
N GLY A 734 11.36 45.40 21.78
CA GLY A 734 12.28 45.64 20.66
C GLY A 734 12.31 47.11 20.21
N ARG A 735 11.13 47.75 20.10
CA ARG A 735 11.01 49.19 19.84
C ARG A 735 11.70 50.03 20.92
N THR A 736 11.47 49.73 22.20
CA THR A 736 12.09 50.47 23.31
C THR A 736 13.62 50.37 23.28
N ILE A 737 14.16 49.16 23.08
CA ILE A 737 15.62 48.94 22.96
C ILE A 737 16.22 49.68 21.75
N LYS A 738 15.49 49.77 20.63
CA LYS A 738 15.97 50.43 19.40
C LYS A 738 15.80 51.95 19.41
N ALA A 739 14.90 52.49 20.24
CA ALA A 739 14.74 53.91 20.47
C ALA A 739 15.81 54.50 21.40
N ASP A 740 16.28 53.73 22.39
CA ASP A 740 17.31 54.16 23.35
C ASP A 740 18.72 54.23 22.71
N PRO A 741 19.38 55.40 22.67
CA PRO A 741 20.75 55.53 22.16
C PRO A 741 21.79 54.62 22.82
N LEU A 742 21.61 54.25 24.09
CA LEU A 742 22.54 53.39 24.85
C LEU A 742 22.38 51.90 24.50
N LEU A 743 21.19 51.48 24.06
CA LEU A 743 20.83 50.08 23.86
C LEU A 743 20.59 49.71 22.37
N ARG A 744 20.43 50.70 21.49
CA ARG A 744 20.15 50.51 20.04
C ARG A 744 21.17 49.62 19.31
N SER A 745 22.41 49.54 19.81
CA SER A 745 23.50 48.73 19.26
C SER A 745 23.35 47.21 19.51
N ILE A 746 22.41 46.79 20.36
CA ILE A 746 22.16 45.37 20.66
C ILE A 746 21.43 44.71 19.47
N HIS A 747 21.89 43.55 19.03
CA HIS A 747 21.20 42.77 18.01
C HIS A 747 20.01 42.02 18.62
N LEU A 748 18.84 42.08 17.98
CA LEU A 748 17.61 41.49 18.49
C LEU A 748 17.21 40.27 17.66
N VAL A 749 16.91 39.17 18.33
CA VAL A 749 16.35 37.94 17.76
C VAL A 749 14.95 37.74 18.34
N MET A 750 13.95 37.55 17.47
CA MET A 750 12.57 37.29 17.88
C MET A 750 12.26 35.79 17.84
N LEU A 751 11.63 35.26 18.89
CA LEU A 751 11.06 33.91 18.92
C LEU A 751 9.52 34.02 18.92
N SER A 752 8.82 33.31 18.02
CA SER A 752 7.36 33.39 17.92
C SER A 752 6.69 32.04 17.75
N SER A 753 5.53 31.86 18.36
CA SER A 753 4.70 30.64 18.28
C SER A 753 3.78 30.58 17.04
N LEU A 754 3.78 31.61 16.19
CA LEU A 754 2.91 31.72 15.00
C LEU A 754 3.72 31.71 13.70
N GLY A 755 3.41 30.78 12.80
CA GLY A 755 4.03 30.69 11.48
C GLY A 755 3.31 31.55 10.44
N GLN A 756 4.03 32.52 9.87
CA GLN A 756 3.63 33.31 8.69
C GLN A 756 2.32 34.12 8.78
N GLU A 757 2.29 35.13 9.65
CA GLU A 757 1.60 36.38 9.30
C GLU A 757 2.55 37.26 8.47
N GLY A 758 2.20 37.55 7.20
CA GLY A 758 3.10 38.27 6.28
C GLY A 758 3.53 39.67 6.78
N ASP A 759 2.62 40.36 7.48
CA ASP A 759 2.83 41.70 8.04
C ASP A 759 3.80 41.73 9.23
N LEU A 760 3.93 40.64 10.00
CA LEU A 760 4.83 40.57 11.15
C LEU A 760 6.31 40.70 10.73
N ARG A 761 6.69 40.09 9.59
CA ARG A 761 8.07 40.15 9.06
C ARG A 761 8.48 41.59 8.74
N GLU A 762 7.60 42.34 8.07
CA GLU A 762 7.86 43.75 7.77
C GLU A 762 7.95 44.60 9.04
N ARG A 763 7.05 44.40 10.02
CA ARG A 763 7.10 45.11 11.30
C ARG A 763 8.43 44.91 12.01
N LEU A 764 8.91 43.67 12.15
CA LEU A 764 10.18 43.38 12.81
C LEU A 764 11.39 43.95 12.05
N GLN A 765 11.38 43.92 10.72
CA GLN A 765 12.43 44.55 9.91
C GLN A 765 12.44 46.08 10.08
N LYS A 766 11.27 46.73 10.07
CA LYS A 766 11.11 48.19 10.28
C LYS A 766 11.56 48.63 11.69
N ILE A 767 11.50 47.75 12.69
CA ILE A 767 12.01 48.00 14.06
C ILE A 767 13.53 47.80 14.16
N GLY A 768 14.14 47.03 13.25
CA GLY A 768 15.57 46.72 13.27
C GLY A 768 15.92 45.46 14.07
N PHE A 769 15.07 44.43 14.01
CA PHE A 769 15.45 43.07 14.39
C PHE A 769 16.48 42.50 13.41
N ALA A 770 17.39 41.67 13.93
CA ALA A 770 18.40 40.98 13.14
C ALA A 770 17.91 39.62 12.62
N ALA A 771 17.07 38.93 13.41
CA ALA A 771 16.49 37.64 13.01
C ALA A 771 15.11 37.37 13.65
N TYR A 772 14.38 36.44 13.04
CA TYR A 772 13.10 35.91 13.50
C TYR A 772 13.08 34.38 13.35
N LEU A 773 12.73 33.66 14.42
CA LEU A 773 12.67 32.20 14.49
C LEU A 773 11.32 31.74 15.04
N VAL A 774 10.87 30.55 14.63
CA VAL A 774 9.59 29.95 15.07
C VAL A 774 9.83 28.99 16.23
N LYS A 775 8.92 28.95 17.22
CA LYS A 775 8.97 28.03 18.36
C LYS A 775 8.36 26.65 18.02
N PRO A 776 8.99 25.51 18.38
CA PRO A 776 10.30 25.38 19.06
C PRO A 776 11.46 25.76 18.13
N ALA A 777 12.33 26.66 18.60
CA ALA A 777 13.51 27.08 17.84
C ALA A 777 14.52 25.94 17.80
N ARG A 778 14.97 25.58 16.59
CA ARG A 778 15.97 24.52 16.38
C ARG A 778 17.35 24.98 16.86
N GLN A 779 18.10 24.11 17.53
CA GLN A 779 19.45 24.39 18.01
C GLN A 779 20.37 24.76 16.83
N SER A 780 20.24 24.04 15.72
CA SER A 780 20.96 24.28 14.46
C SER A 780 20.67 25.68 13.89
N GLU A 781 19.39 26.05 13.77
CA GLU A 781 18.96 27.34 13.23
C GLU A 781 19.31 28.52 14.16
N LEU A 782 19.17 28.33 15.48
CA LEU A 782 19.55 29.31 16.49
C LEU A 782 21.07 29.54 16.52
N LEU A 783 21.88 28.48 16.49
CA LEU A 783 23.35 28.60 16.45
C LEU A 783 23.81 29.34 15.20
N SER A 784 23.36 28.92 14.01
CA SER A 784 23.69 29.59 12.74
C SER A 784 23.23 31.06 12.74
N THR A 785 22.06 31.36 13.31
CA THR A 785 21.56 32.73 13.47
C THR A 785 22.48 33.58 14.36
N LEU A 786 22.87 33.06 15.53
CA LEU A 786 23.76 33.78 16.46
C LEU A 786 25.17 33.97 15.89
N VAL A 787 25.70 32.97 15.18
CA VAL A 787 27.00 33.06 14.49
C VAL A 787 26.94 34.08 13.35
N ASN A 788 25.91 34.06 12.50
CA ASN A 788 25.78 35.02 11.40
C ASN A 788 25.64 36.47 11.90
N ILE A 789 24.89 36.68 12.98
CA ILE A 789 24.78 37.99 13.65
C ILE A 789 26.15 38.44 14.18
N TRP A 790 26.90 37.54 14.82
CA TRP A 790 28.21 37.86 15.40
C TRP A 790 29.29 38.09 14.34
N ASP A 791 29.31 37.32 13.24
CA ASP A 791 30.21 37.56 12.11
C ASP A 791 29.93 38.88 11.42
N ALA A 792 28.66 39.16 11.12
CA ALA A 792 28.27 40.42 10.50
C ALA A 792 28.60 41.62 11.39
N GLN A 793 28.44 41.49 12.72
CA GLN A 793 28.89 42.51 13.68
C GLN A 793 30.42 42.68 13.63
N ARG A 794 31.19 41.59 13.59
CA ARG A 794 32.66 41.59 13.58
C ARG A 794 33.24 42.18 12.29
N HIS A 795 32.55 41.99 11.16
CA HIS A 795 32.92 42.50 9.83
C HIS A 795 32.16 43.77 9.40
N GLN A 796 31.40 44.41 10.29
CA GLN A 796 30.60 45.62 10.04
C GLN A 796 29.64 45.51 8.83
N ARG A 797 29.11 44.31 8.57
CA ARG A 797 28.19 44.04 7.46
C ARG A 797 26.74 44.40 7.83
N THR A 798 25.99 44.94 6.89
CA THR A 798 24.56 45.27 7.07
C THR A 798 23.74 43.98 7.19
N ILE A 799 23.15 43.74 8.36
CA ILE A 799 22.28 42.57 8.60
C ILE A 799 20.87 42.84 8.06
N ASN A 800 20.48 42.12 7.01
CA ASN A 800 19.07 41.98 6.62
C ASN A 800 18.38 40.97 7.54
N LEU A 801 17.06 41.12 7.77
CA LEU A 801 16.31 40.28 8.71
C LEU A 801 16.35 38.79 8.31
N ILE A 802 17.15 37.99 9.03
CA ILE A 802 17.23 36.54 8.84
C ILE A 802 15.86 35.94 9.26
N SER A 803 15.20 35.24 8.34
CA SER A 803 13.78 34.90 8.50
C SER A 803 13.34 33.58 7.84
N GLN A 804 14.30 32.77 7.38
CA GLN A 804 14.17 31.38 6.94
C GLN A 804 15.51 30.66 7.18
N PRO A 805 15.54 29.31 7.29
CA PRO A 805 16.76 28.55 7.59
C PRO A 805 17.84 28.75 6.52
N PHE A 806 18.96 29.32 6.94
CA PHE A 806 20.15 29.47 6.11
C PHE A 806 20.92 28.15 6.04
N PHE A 807 20.95 27.53 4.85
CA PHE A 807 22.19 26.90 4.39
C PHE A 807 23.25 28.02 4.26
N PRO A 808 24.52 27.78 4.62
CA PRO A 808 25.54 28.83 4.58
C PRO A 808 25.74 29.35 3.15
N ALA A 809 25.42 30.62 2.91
CA ALA A 809 25.62 31.24 1.61
C ALA A 809 27.11 31.46 1.34
N ASN A 810 27.64 30.83 0.28
CA ASN A 810 29.05 30.97 -0.09
C ASN A 810 29.36 32.44 -0.48
N PRO A 811 30.50 33.01 -0.08
CA PRO A 811 30.83 34.43 -0.31
C PRO A 811 31.26 34.74 -1.76
N GLU A 812 30.65 34.08 -2.75
CA GLU A 812 30.96 34.19 -4.18
C GLU A 812 29.81 34.77 -5.03
N MET A 813 28.63 34.99 -4.44
CA MET A 813 27.47 35.66 -5.08
C MET A 813 27.65 37.19 -5.31
N GLN A 814 28.83 37.59 -5.81
CA GLN A 814 29.06 38.86 -6.50
C GLN A 814 29.79 38.70 -7.85
N ALA A 815 30.10 37.47 -8.27
CA ALA A 815 30.28 37.16 -9.69
C ALA A 815 28.93 36.73 -10.28
N ALA A 816 28.55 37.35 -11.40
CA ALA A 816 27.46 36.83 -12.25
C ALA A 816 27.98 35.65 -13.10
N ASP A 817 27.06 34.97 -13.79
CA ASP A 817 27.32 33.95 -14.81
C ASP A 817 28.02 32.65 -14.34
N SER A 818 27.30 31.83 -13.57
CA SER A 818 27.37 30.35 -13.66
C SER A 818 26.22 29.66 -12.92
N SER A 819 25.42 28.87 -13.63
CA SER A 819 24.57 27.84 -13.02
C SER A 819 25.36 26.53 -12.87
N ASN A 820 25.29 25.89 -11.70
CA ASN A 820 25.74 24.50 -11.54
C ASN A 820 25.16 23.86 -10.27
N GLY A 821 24.77 22.59 -10.37
CA GLY A 821 24.06 21.84 -9.32
C GLY A 821 24.97 21.13 -8.31
N LEU A 822 24.34 20.43 -7.35
CA LEU A 822 25.00 19.80 -6.19
C LEU A 822 26.08 18.77 -6.55
N PHE A 823 26.04 18.21 -7.78
CA PHE A 823 27.00 17.23 -8.29
C PHE A 823 27.75 17.72 -9.55
N ALA A 824 27.87 19.04 -9.76
CA ALA A 824 28.50 19.66 -10.94
C ALA A 824 29.79 18.97 -11.41
N GLY A 825 29.83 18.57 -12.69
CA GLY A 825 30.99 17.90 -13.30
C GLY A 825 31.12 16.39 -13.02
N THR A 826 30.20 15.80 -12.26
CA THR A 826 30.08 14.34 -12.10
C THR A 826 29.58 13.70 -13.39
N ARG A 827 30.36 12.82 -14.01
CA ARG A 827 29.98 12.14 -15.26
C ARG A 827 29.34 10.78 -14.97
N VAL A 828 28.06 10.67 -15.29
CA VAL A 828 27.23 9.50 -15.01
C VAL A 828 26.79 8.86 -16.33
N LEU A 829 26.83 7.54 -16.39
CA LEU A 829 26.22 6.77 -17.47
C LEU A 829 24.85 6.23 -17.01
N LEU A 830 23.81 6.47 -17.80
CA LEU A 830 22.49 5.88 -17.62
C LEU A 830 22.24 4.85 -18.73
N ALA A 831 22.24 3.55 -18.39
CA ALA A 831 21.92 2.46 -19.30
C ALA A 831 20.47 1.99 -19.07
N GLU A 832 19.61 2.16 -20.08
CA GLU A 832 18.16 1.96 -19.99
C GLU A 832 17.60 1.73 -21.42
N ASP A 833 16.73 0.73 -21.64
CA ASP A 833 16.28 0.34 -23.00
C ASP A 833 15.23 1.28 -23.63
N ASN A 834 14.74 2.24 -22.85
CA ASN A 834 13.50 2.94 -23.13
C ASN A 834 13.71 4.45 -23.17
N ALA A 835 13.53 5.08 -24.33
CA ALA A 835 13.80 6.49 -24.55
C ALA A 835 13.04 7.43 -23.58
N THR A 836 11.81 7.09 -23.19
CA THR A 836 11.05 7.88 -22.20
C THR A 836 11.73 7.83 -20.83
N ASN A 837 12.19 6.65 -20.41
CA ASN A 837 12.88 6.45 -19.13
C ASN A 837 14.29 7.05 -19.14
N GLN A 838 14.99 6.97 -20.27
CA GLN A 838 16.26 7.65 -20.50
C GLN A 838 16.13 9.16 -20.30
N ILE A 839 15.14 9.81 -20.95
CA ILE A 839 14.94 11.27 -20.83
C ILE A 839 14.57 11.65 -19.39
N VAL A 840 13.64 10.92 -18.75
CA VAL A 840 13.24 11.21 -17.35
C VAL A 840 14.40 11.01 -16.37
N GLY A 841 15.14 9.90 -16.47
CA GLY A 841 16.31 9.62 -15.62
C GLY A 841 17.43 10.62 -15.83
N ALA A 842 17.76 10.94 -17.09
CA ALA A 842 18.78 11.93 -17.42
C ALA A 842 18.37 13.35 -17.02
N MET A 843 17.10 13.73 -17.14
CA MET A 843 16.58 15.01 -16.64
C MET A 843 16.76 15.13 -15.12
N ILE A 844 16.38 14.09 -14.36
CA ILE A 844 16.54 14.10 -12.90
C ILE A 844 18.02 14.20 -12.51
N LEU A 845 18.90 13.41 -13.12
CA LEU A 845 20.34 13.42 -12.85
C LEU A 845 21.02 14.73 -13.28
N ARG A 846 20.59 15.36 -14.39
CA ARG A 846 21.07 16.69 -14.84
C ARG A 846 20.58 17.81 -13.92
N ASN A 847 19.34 17.74 -13.41
CA ASN A 847 18.82 18.70 -12.43
C ASN A 847 19.55 18.59 -11.07
N LEU A 848 20.06 17.40 -10.73
CA LEU A 848 21.02 17.22 -9.63
C LEU A 848 22.45 17.75 -9.94
N GLY A 849 22.74 18.13 -11.19
CA GLY A 849 24.02 18.71 -11.63
C GLY A 849 24.98 17.74 -12.35
N CYS A 850 24.56 16.51 -12.66
CA CYS A 850 25.42 15.53 -13.32
C CYS A 850 25.53 15.78 -14.84
N LEU A 851 26.70 15.50 -15.40
CA LEU A 851 26.90 15.30 -16.84
C LEU A 851 26.44 13.87 -17.16
N VAL A 852 25.31 13.73 -17.86
CA VAL A 852 24.67 12.42 -18.09
C VAL A 852 24.75 12.02 -19.56
N ASP A 853 25.53 10.98 -19.82
CA ASP A 853 25.48 10.20 -21.06
C ASP A 853 24.47 9.06 -20.90
N VAL A 854 23.95 8.57 -22.03
CA VAL A 854 22.89 7.57 -22.08
C VAL A 854 23.28 6.44 -23.02
N ALA A 855 23.09 5.20 -22.59
CA ALA A 855 23.22 4.00 -23.41
C ALA A 855 21.87 3.26 -23.50
N THR A 856 21.58 2.70 -24.68
CA THR A 856 20.32 2.01 -25.01
C THR A 856 20.31 0.52 -24.63
N ASN A 857 21.47 -0.05 -24.32
CA ASN A 857 21.61 -1.46 -23.92
C ASN A 857 22.95 -1.70 -23.17
N GLY A 858 23.13 -2.88 -22.59
CA GLY A 858 24.32 -3.23 -21.81
C GLY A 858 25.62 -3.32 -22.61
N ARG A 859 25.56 -3.55 -23.94
CA ARG A 859 26.74 -3.57 -24.82
C ARG A 859 27.23 -2.14 -25.09
N GLU A 860 26.33 -1.25 -25.50
CA GLU A 860 26.64 0.17 -25.68
C GLU A 860 27.16 0.78 -24.38
N ALA A 861 26.58 0.42 -23.23
CA ALA A 861 27.07 0.86 -21.92
C ALA A 861 28.52 0.40 -21.64
N MET A 862 28.86 -0.83 -22.03
CA MET A 862 30.23 -1.36 -21.90
C MET A 862 31.21 -0.69 -22.86
N GLU A 863 30.79 -0.39 -24.09
CA GLU A 863 31.59 0.32 -25.09
C GLU A 863 31.82 1.79 -24.68
N MET A 864 30.82 2.45 -24.10
CA MET A 864 30.98 3.77 -23.49
C MET A 864 31.93 3.76 -22.29
N VAL A 865 31.87 2.74 -21.42
CA VAL A 865 32.82 2.58 -20.30
C VAL A 865 34.25 2.24 -20.76
N ASP A 866 34.43 1.71 -21.97
CA ASP A 866 35.76 1.59 -22.61
C ASP A 866 36.26 2.90 -23.22
N ALA A 867 35.36 3.69 -23.83
CA ALA A 867 35.70 4.94 -24.49
C ALA A 867 35.87 6.13 -23.52
N PHE A 868 35.18 6.12 -22.37
CA PHE A 868 35.04 7.27 -21.48
C PHE A 868 35.14 6.88 -20.00
N LEU A 869 35.75 7.78 -19.22
CA LEU A 869 35.76 7.69 -17.77
C LEU A 869 34.44 8.20 -17.20
N TYR A 870 33.71 7.31 -16.53
CA TYR A 870 32.54 7.61 -15.71
C TYR A 870 32.88 7.54 -14.24
N ASP A 871 32.15 8.30 -13.44
CA ASP A 871 32.23 8.27 -11.98
C ASP A 871 31.23 7.26 -11.37
N MET A 872 30.13 6.99 -12.09
CA MET A 872 29.02 6.15 -11.63
C MET A 872 28.19 5.67 -12.83
N VAL A 873 27.62 4.48 -12.72
CA VAL A 873 26.68 3.92 -13.71
C VAL A 873 25.35 3.59 -13.02
N PHE A 874 24.25 4.10 -13.55
CA PHE A 874 22.90 3.57 -13.29
C PHE A 874 22.54 2.64 -14.44
N MET A 875 22.26 1.37 -14.12
CA MET A 875 22.05 0.33 -15.14
C MET A 875 20.77 -0.42 -14.87
N ASP A 876 19.86 -0.38 -15.85
CA ASP A 876 18.65 -1.18 -15.85
C ASP A 876 18.97 -2.68 -15.86
N CYS A 877 18.20 -3.46 -15.11
CA CYS A 877 18.44 -4.89 -14.96
C CYS A 877 18.09 -5.70 -16.23
N GLU A 878 17.04 -5.33 -16.96
CA GLU A 878 16.40 -6.20 -17.97
C GLU A 878 16.35 -5.53 -19.36
N MET A 879 17.53 -5.30 -19.96
CA MET A 879 17.74 -4.70 -21.29
C MET A 879 17.85 -5.75 -22.42
N PRO A 880 17.59 -5.38 -23.70
CA PRO A 880 17.86 -6.21 -24.88
C PRO A 880 19.37 -6.31 -25.20
N GLU A 881 19.75 -7.26 -26.06
CA GLU A 881 21.11 -7.62 -26.51
C GLU A 881 22.12 -8.09 -25.44
N MET A 882 22.24 -7.35 -24.34
CA MET A 882 23.04 -7.66 -23.16
C MET A 882 22.35 -7.03 -21.97
N ASP A 883 21.94 -7.86 -21.00
CA ASP A 883 21.22 -7.37 -19.82
C ASP A 883 22.15 -6.71 -18.79
N GLY A 884 21.58 -6.02 -17.80
CA GLY A 884 22.38 -5.30 -16.80
C GLY A 884 23.22 -6.21 -15.91
N PHE A 885 22.78 -7.45 -15.67
CA PHE A 885 23.53 -8.44 -14.90
C PHE A 885 24.71 -8.97 -15.71
N GLU A 886 24.53 -9.25 -17.00
CA GLU A 886 25.59 -9.64 -17.93
C GLU A 886 26.64 -8.54 -18.12
N ALA A 887 26.19 -7.30 -18.37
CA ALA A 887 27.05 -6.13 -18.50
C ALA A 887 27.86 -5.89 -17.22
N THR A 888 27.21 -5.90 -16.04
CA THR A 888 27.92 -5.78 -14.75
C THR A 888 28.93 -6.93 -14.56
N ALA A 889 28.53 -8.17 -14.82
CA ALA A 889 29.40 -9.32 -14.66
C ALA A 889 30.59 -9.29 -15.64
N ALA A 890 30.44 -8.71 -16.83
CA ALA A 890 31.53 -8.47 -17.78
C ALA A 890 32.46 -7.33 -17.28
N LEU A 891 31.90 -6.23 -16.77
CA LEU A 891 32.65 -5.12 -16.17
C LEU A 891 33.49 -5.58 -14.97
N ARG A 892 32.95 -6.45 -14.11
CA ARG A 892 33.68 -7.03 -12.95
C ARG A 892 34.73 -8.08 -13.33
N ARG A 893 34.73 -8.61 -14.56
CA ARG A 893 35.76 -9.55 -15.07
C ARG A 893 37.02 -8.85 -15.58
N ARG A 894 37.10 -7.51 -15.56
CA ARG A 894 38.23 -6.72 -16.08
C ARG A 894 39.41 -6.68 -15.09
N PRO A 895 40.67 -6.82 -15.55
CA PRO A 895 41.84 -6.91 -14.68
C PRO A 895 42.28 -5.58 -14.02
N ASP A 896 41.98 -4.43 -14.62
CA ASP A 896 42.40 -3.10 -14.12
C ASP A 896 41.46 -2.49 -13.05
N SER A 897 40.81 -3.34 -12.24
CA SER A 897 39.87 -2.95 -11.19
C SER A 897 40.56 -2.35 -9.93
N LYS A 898 41.34 -1.28 -10.12
CA LYS A 898 41.95 -0.48 -9.03
C LYS A 898 41.09 0.70 -8.57
N SER A 899 40.08 1.07 -9.36
CA SER A 899 38.92 1.82 -8.89
C SER A 899 37.67 1.05 -9.31
N ARG A 900 36.85 0.64 -8.34
CA ARG A 900 35.60 -0.09 -8.59
C ARG A 900 34.53 0.92 -8.95
N LEU A 901 34.35 1.18 -10.25
CA LEU A 901 33.26 2.00 -10.78
C LEU A 901 31.91 1.57 -10.17
N PRO A 902 31.20 2.44 -9.42
CA PRO A 902 29.92 2.07 -8.82
C PRO A 902 28.86 1.80 -9.89
N VAL A 903 28.22 0.63 -9.82
CA VAL A 903 27.13 0.21 -10.71
C VAL A 903 25.89 -0.02 -9.87
N ILE A 904 24.89 0.86 -10.03
CA ILE A 904 23.63 0.81 -9.29
C ILE A 904 22.55 0.23 -10.19
N ALA A 905 21.91 -0.83 -9.73
CA ALA A 905 20.82 -1.48 -10.42
C ALA A 905 19.59 -0.56 -10.47
N VAL A 906 18.90 -0.49 -11.60
CA VAL A 906 17.56 0.10 -11.70
C VAL A 906 16.59 -1.02 -12.05
N THR A 907 15.55 -1.25 -11.23
CA THR A 907 14.73 -2.48 -11.38
C THR A 907 13.25 -2.28 -11.01
N ALA A 908 12.35 -2.96 -11.73
CA ALA A 908 10.90 -2.84 -11.53
C ALA A 908 10.33 -3.73 -10.39
N GLN A 909 11.16 -4.51 -9.68
CA GLN A 909 10.70 -5.41 -8.61
C GLN A 909 11.52 -5.25 -7.32
N ALA A 910 10.93 -4.57 -6.34
CA ALA A 910 11.53 -4.31 -5.02
C ALA A 910 11.31 -5.46 -4.00
N MET A 911 11.31 -6.71 -4.46
CA MET A 911 11.18 -7.88 -3.58
C MET A 911 12.54 -8.33 -3.03
N GLN A 912 12.52 -8.96 -1.86
CA GLN A 912 13.71 -9.27 -1.06
C GLN A 912 14.74 -10.17 -1.79
N GLY A 913 14.31 -10.97 -2.78
CA GLY A 913 15.19 -11.81 -3.60
C GLY A 913 15.92 -11.09 -4.73
N ASP A 914 15.35 -10.05 -5.33
CA ASP A 914 15.97 -9.37 -6.48
C ASP A 914 17.17 -8.50 -6.06
N ARG A 915 17.15 -7.97 -4.83
CA ARG A 915 18.34 -7.34 -4.21
C ARG A 915 19.53 -8.31 -4.17
N GLU A 916 19.30 -9.56 -3.76
CA GLU A 916 20.37 -10.56 -3.74
C GLU A 916 20.87 -10.94 -5.14
N ARG A 917 19.99 -10.94 -6.14
CA ARG A 917 20.30 -11.21 -7.55
C ARG A 917 21.19 -10.11 -8.15
N CYS A 918 20.88 -8.84 -7.88
CA CYS A 918 21.71 -7.69 -8.27
C CYS A 918 23.11 -7.75 -7.63
N LEU A 919 23.17 -7.94 -6.31
CA LEU A 919 24.44 -8.03 -5.57
C LEU A 919 25.29 -9.24 -6.02
N ARG A 920 24.66 -10.39 -6.34
CA ARG A 920 25.35 -11.58 -6.87
C ARG A 920 25.92 -11.38 -8.28
N ALA A 921 25.34 -10.50 -9.10
CA ALA A 921 25.92 -10.10 -10.38
C ALA A 921 27.07 -9.08 -10.24
N GLY A 922 27.33 -8.59 -9.02
CA GLY A 922 28.40 -7.64 -8.73
C GLY A 922 27.98 -6.17 -8.82
N MET A 923 26.68 -5.87 -8.87
CA MET A 923 26.16 -4.51 -8.68
C MET A 923 26.39 -4.07 -7.22
N ASP A 924 26.44 -2.77 -6.97
CA ASP A 924 26.81 -2.21 -5.66
C ASP A 924 25.59 -1.83 -4.79
N ASP A 925 24.51 -1.37 -5.43
CA ASP A 925 23.24 -1.00 -4.78
C ASP A 925 22.09 -1.10 -5.79
N TYR A 926 20.87 -0.72 -5.40
CA TYR A 926 19.70 -0.74 -6.29
C TYR A 926 18.70 0.40 -6.04
N ILE A 927 17.97 0.78 -7.09
CA ILE A 927 16.85 1.72 -7.10
C ILE A 927 15.63 1.01 -7.73
N SER A 928 14.44 1.21 -7.15
CA SER A 928 13.19 0.70 -7.71
C SER A 928 12.57 1.65 -8.74
N LYS A 929 12.17 1.15 -9.91
CA LYS A 929 11.29 1.88 -10.84
C LYS A 929 9.85 1.98 -10.26
N PRO A 930 9.10 3.07 -10.46
CA PRO A 930 9.49 4.32 -11.14
C PRO A 930 10.48 5.12 -10.30
N VAL A 931 11.54 5.60 -10.96
CA VAL A 931 12.68 6.29 -10.33
C VAL A 931 12.30 7.68 -9.85
N LYS A 932 12.92 8.15 -8.75
CA LYS A 932 12.66 9.47 -8.19
C LYS A 932 13.95 10.24 -7.91
N LEU A 933 13.82 11.56 -7.81
CA LEU A 933 14.92 12.47 -7.50
C LEU A 933 15.58 12.13 -6.16
N GLU A 934 14.77 11.74 -5.17
CA GLU A 934 15.23 11.35 -3.84
C GLU A 934 16.11 10.10 -3.88
N ASP A 935 15.77 9.12 -4.73
CA ASP A 935 16.48 7.84 -4.85
C ASP A 935 17.82 8.02 -5.57
N PHE A 936 17.85 8.76 -6.69
CA PHE A 936 19.09 9.09 -7.40
C PHE A 936 20.03 9.96 -6.53
N ALA A 937 19.50 10.96 -5.83
CA ALA A 937 20.30 11.81 -4.94
C ALA A 937 20.88 11.01 -3.75
N ALA A 938 20.11 10.06 -3.19
CA ALA A 938 20.60 9.17 -2.15
C ALA A 938 21.71 8.23 -2.65
N ALA A 939 21.58 7.68 -3.86
CA ALA A 939 22.60 6.84 -4.47
C ALA A 939 23.89 7.62 -4.77
N LEU A 940 23.81 8.77 -5.43
CA LEU A 940 24.96 9.66 -5.70
C LEU A 940 25.69 10.03 -4.39
N LYS A 941 24.95 10.48 -3.38
CA LYS A 941 25.51 10.85 -2.07
C LYS A 941 26.15 9.68 -1.32
N ARG A 942 25.65 8.45 -1.51
CA ARG A 942 26.21 7.23 -0.89
C ARG A 942 27.48 6.76 -1.58
N TRP A 943 27.54 6.81 -2.91
CA TRP A 943 28.58 6.16 -3.71
C TRP A 943 29.66 7.11 -4.26
N MET A 944 29.48 8.43 -4.13
CA MET A 944 30.49 9.44 -4.48
C MET A 944 30.88 10.40 -3.33
N PRO A 945 31.24 9.91 -2.12
CA PRO A 945 31.45 10.75 -0.93
C PRO A 945 32.81 11.49 -0.88
N GLY A 946 33.30 12.06 -2.00
CA GLY A 946 34.70 12.51 -2.07
C GLY A 946 35.10 13.59 -3.08
N ARG A 947 34.17 14.32 -3.73
CA ARG A 947 34.53 15.34 -4.75
C ARG A 947 34.55 16.81 -4.30
N GLU A 948 34.22 17.11 -3.04
CA GLU A 948 34.23 18.49 -2.51
C GLU A 948 35.65 19.10 -2.38
N GLN A 949 36.72 18.32 -2.57
CA GLN A 949 38.12 18.79 -2.51
C GLN A 949 38.92 18.25 -3.72
N GLY A 950 38.85 18.96 -4.85
CA GLY A 950 39.29 18.42 -6.17
C GLY A 950 40.27 19.26 -7.00
N GLN A 951 40.71 20.44 -6.56
CA GLN A 951 41.73 21.23 -7.31
C GLN A 951 42.78 21.89 -6.40
N LYS A 952 43.91 21.19 -6.20
CA LYS A 952 45.25 21.79 -6.07
C LYS A 952 46.35 20.74 -6.28
N SER A 953 47.12 20.97 -7.34
CA SER A 953 48.38 20.35 -7.81
C SER A 953 48.94 19.08 -7.15
N GLU A 954 49.12 18.08 -8.01
CA GLU A 954 50.29 17.18 -8.16
C GLU A 954 51.39 17.16 -7.06
N THR A 955 51.75 15.95 -6.63
CA THR A 955 53.13 15.44 -6.81
C THR A 955 53.22 13.92 -6.68
N SER A 956 54.10 13.29 -7.47
CA SER A 956 54.53 11.88 -7.35
C SER A 956 55.71 11.77 -6.34
N PRO A 957 56.13 10.59 -5.81
CA PRO A 957 56.39 9.38 -6.63
C PRO A 957 56.24 7.95 -5.99
N THR A 958 56.10 6.95 -6.88
CA THR A 958 56.62 5.55 -6.83
C THR A 958 56.73 4.75 -5.50
N ALA A 959 56.16 3.52 -5.46
CA ALA A 959 56.95 2.26 -5.66
C ALA A 959 56.15 0.94 -5.60
N ARG A 960 56.69 -0.06 -6.32
CA ARG A 960 56.30 -1.48 -6.53
C ARG A 960 55.83 -2.32 -5.31
N HIS A 961 54.82 -3.18 -5.53
CA HIS A 961 54.77 -4.68 -5.52
C HIS A 961 53.29 -5.07 -5.73
N GLU A 962 52.79 -5.94 -6.63
CA GLU A 962 53.23 -7.17 -7.33
C GLU A 962 52.93 -8.49 -6.56
N LYS A 963 52.14 -9.39 -7.21
CA LYS A 963 51.80 -10.80 -6.85
C LYS A 963 50.88 -11.02 -5.62
N SER A 964 50.07 -12.10 -5.53
CA SER A 964 49.77 -13.20 -6.46
C SER A 964 48.36 -13.80 -6.24
N MET A 965 47.60 -13.93 -7.34
CA MET A 965 46.77 -15.08 -7.80
C MET A 965 46.23 -16.18 -6.85
N ALA A 966 45.03 -16.66 -7.25
CA ALA A 966 44.52 -18.03 -7.21
C ALA A 966 43.97 -18.61 -5.88
N ASP A 967 43.10 -19.64 -5.89
CA ASP A 967 41.98 -20.00 -6.81
C ASP A 967 41.17 -21.14 -6.12
N SER A 968 39.85 -21.18 -6.30
CA SER A 968 39.01 -22.40 -6.31
C SER A 968 37.51 -22.08 -6.13
N THR A 969 36.71 -22.40 -7.14
CA THR A 969 35.41 -23.05 -6.93
C THR A 969 35.48 -24.43 -7.62
N PRO A 970 34.65 -25.44 -7.24
CA PRO A 970 33.34 -25.51 -7.90
C PRO A 970 32.18 -26.12 -7.07
N ASN A 971 31.02 -25.45 -7.16
CA ASN A 971 29.75 -26.01 -7.66
C ASN A 971 29.33 -27.46 -7.32
N HIS A 972 28.17 -27.65 -6.66
CA HIS A 972 27.14 -28.60 -7.12
C HIS A 972 25.73 -28.34 -6.54
N SER A 973 24.72 -28.53 -7.39
CA SER A 973 23.25 -28.47 -7.15
C SER A 973 22.58 -29.67 -7.87
N PRO A 974 21.23 -29.80 -8.02
CA PRO A 974 20.07 -29.26 -7.29
C PRO A 974 19.35 -30.45 -6.58
N PRO A 975 18.17 -31.02 -6.98
CA PRO A 975 16.79 -30.53 -7.29
C PRO A 975 15.83 -30.76 -6.08
N ILE A 976 14.50 -30.99 -6.07
CA ILE A 976 13.40 -31.41 -7.00
C ILE A 976 12.10 -30.63 -6.69
N VAL A 977 11.17 -30.56 -7.64
CA VAL A 977 9.86 -29.84 -7.63
C VAL A 977 8.75 -30.81 -8.09
N PRO A 978 7.54 -30.85 -7.45
CA PRO A 978 6.30 -30.30 -8.05
C PRO A 978 5.33 -29.65 -7.02
N SER A 979 4.56 -28.56 -7.24
CA SER A 979 3.83 -27.95 -8.37
C SER A 979 2.35 -28.39 -8.55
N SER A 980 1.39 -27.50 -8.27
CA SER A 980 0.00 -27.57 -8.80
C SER A 980 -0.76 -26.22 -8.70
N LEU A 981 -1.14 -25.66 -9.85
CA LEU A 981 -2.24 -24.69 -10.07
C LEU A 981 -3.61 -25.45 -10.06
N PRO A 982 -4.83 -24.87 -10.32
CA PRO A 982 -5.12 -23.61 -11.03
C PRO A 982 -6.44 -22.83 -10.70
N VAL A 983 -6.75 -21.83 -11.56
CA VAL A 983 -8.09 -21.37 -12.03
C VAL A 983 -8.93 -20.35 -11.20
N SER A 984 -9.00 -19.11 -11.76
CA SER A 984 -10.19 -18.24 -12.02
C SER A 984 -11.17 -17.84 -10.89
N SER A 985 -11.91 -16.72 -10.93
CA SER A 985 -11.96 -15.43 -11.69
C SER A 985 -13.11 -14.59 -11.05
N SER A 986 -13.19 -13.26 -11.10
CA SER A 986 -13.64 -12.47 -12.27
C SER A 986 -13.53 -10.95 -12.02
N LEU A 987 -13.53 -10.13 -13.08
CA LEU A 987 -13.37 -8.67 -13.01
C LEU A 987 -14.69 -7.90 -12.84
N SER A 988 -14.58 -6.64 -12.41
CA SER A 988 -15.54 -5.55 -12.69
C SER A 988 -14.78 -4.26 -13.01
N MET A 989 -15.07 -3.61 -14.14
CA MET A 989 -14.50 -2.32 -14.52
C MET A 989 -15.31 -1.15 -13.95
N SER A 990 -14.63 -0.04 -13.60
CA SER A 990 -15.23 1.27 -13.33
C SER A 990 -14.71 2.31 -14.33
N SER A 991 -15.54 3.27 -14.70
CA SER A 991 -15.27 4.22 -15.78
C SER A 991 -14.51 5.47 -15.32
N ALA A 992 -13.60 5.94 -16.18
CA ALA A 992 -13.15 7.34 -16.24
C ALA A 992 -12.52 7.94 -14.97
N SER A 993 -11.45 7.32 -14.48
CA SER A 993 -10.29 8.16 -14.10
C SER A 993 -9.64 8.72 -15.38
N SER A 994 -8.99 9.87 -15.25
CA SER A 994 -7.95 10.32 -16.18
C SER A 994 -6.93 9.17 -16.39
N ALA A 995 -6.44 9.00 -17.62
CA ALA A 995 -5.51 7.92 -17.97
C ALA A 995 -4.08 8.26 -17.52
N LEU A 996 -3.73 9.54 -17.45
CA LEU A 996 -2.53 10.08 -16.81
C LEU A 996 -2.78 10.45 -15.35
N ASN A 997 -1.85 10.15 -14.45
CA ASN A 997 -1.90 10.74 -13.11
C ASN A 997 -1.45 12.21 -13.14
N ALA A 998 -2.39 13.13 -12.92
CA ALA A 998 -2.14 14.57 -12.90
C ALA A 998 -1.06 15.03 -11.90
N GLU A 999 -0.83 14.30 -10.79
CA GLU A 999 0.26 14.58 -9.84
C GLU A 999 1.64 14.26 -10.46
N VAL A 1000 1.73 13.17 -11.23
CA VAL A 1000 2.95 12.79 -11.97
C VAL A 1000 3.20 13.77 -13.11
N VAL A 1001 2.17 14.14 -13.88
CA VAL A 1001 2.28 15.15 -14.94
C VAL A 1001 2.70 16.52 -14.37
N ALA A 1002 2.15 16.93 -13.21
CA ALA A 1002 2.57 18.16 -12.53
C ALA A 1002 4.03 18.10 -12.04
N ARG A 1003 4.51 16.95 -11.56
CA ARG A 1003 5.92 16.73 -11.20
C ARG A 1003 6.85 16.76 -12.42
N LEU A 1004 6.41 16.21 -13.56
CA LEU A 1004 7.17 16.28 -14.82
C LEU A 1004 7.25 17.72 -15.36
N ARG A 1005 6.14 18.49 -15.29
CA ARG A 1005 6.14 19.91 -15.66
C ARG A 1005 7.10 20.72 -14.81
N SER A 1006 7.05 20.62 -13.48
CA SER A 1006 7.94 21.41 -12.60
C SER A 1006 9.42 21.00 -12.67
N LEU A 1007 9.73 19.77 -13.10
CA LEU A 1007 11.11 19.36 -13.42
C LEU A 1007 11.59 19.89 -14.79
N ALA A 1008 10.71 19.93 -15.79
CA ALA A 1008 11.00 20.49 -17.12
C ALA A 1008 11.14 22.02 -17.07
N GLU A 1009 10.25 22.72 -16.37
CA GLU A 1009 10.31 24.17 -16.12
C GLU A 1009 11.64 24.61 -15.47
N ALA A 1010 12.28 23.71 -14.69
CA ALA A 1010 13.57 23.95 -14.06
C ALA A 1010 14.79 23.70 -14.98
N THR A 1011 14.60 23.21 -16.21
CA THR A 1011 15.71 22.87 -17.13
C THR A 1011 15.49 23.32 -18.58
N ASP A 1012 14.42 22.85 -19.24
CA ASP A 1012 13.99 23.26 -20.58
C ASP A 1012 12.49 22.91 -20.76
N PRO A 1013 11.59 23.89 -20.95
CA PRO A 1013 10.16 23.65 -21.12
C PRO A 1013 9.80 22.70 -22.28
N SER A 1014 10.64 22.59 -23.32
CA SER A 1014 10.40 21.70 -24.46
C SER A 1014 10.60 20.21 -24.13
N LEU A 1015 11.27 19.88 -23.01
CA LEU A 1015 11.54 18.50 -22.61
C LEU A 1015 10.27 17.69 -22.35
N ILE A 1016 9.20 18.29 -21.84
CA ILE A 1016 7.97 17.53 -21.57
C ILE A 1016 7.31 17.04 -22.87
N THR A 1017 7.29 17.87 -23.91
CA THR A 1017 6.85 17.49 -25.26
C THR A 1017 7.76 16.43 -25.88
N GLN A 1018 9.07 16.47 -25.61
CA GLN A 1018 10.00 15.43 -26.04
C GLN A 1018 9.74 14.09 -25.30
N ILE A 1019 9.48 14.11 -24.00
CA ILE A 1019 9.11 12.92 -23.19
C ILE A 1019 7.83 12.28 -23.73
N PHE A 1020 6.79 13.08 -23.95
CA PHE A 1020 5.50 12.62 -24.47
C PHE A 1020 5.59 12.13 -25.92
N THR A 1021 6.24 12.87 -26.82
CA THR A 1021 6.46 12.44 -28.21
C THR A 1021 7.29 11.16 -28.27
N SER A 1022 8.33 11.03 -27.44
CA SER A 1022 9.11 9.80 -27.28
C SER A 1022 8.21 8.64 -26.86
N PHE A 1023 7.44 8.80 -25.77
CA PHE A 1023 6.53 7.77 -25.28
C PHE A 1023 5.52 7.30 -26.34
N LEU A 1024 4.91 8.22 -27.08
CA LEU A 1024 3.95 7.89 -28.11
C LEU A 1024 4.58 7.18 -29.32
N SER A 1025 5.75 7.64 -29.75
CA SER A 1025 6.44 7.05 -30.90
C SER A 1025 7.05 5.67 -30.62
N ASP A 1026 7.51 5.40 -29.39
CA ASP A 1026 8.02 4.08 -29.00
C ASP A 1026 6.93 3.12 -28.51
N GLY A 1027 5.90 3.62 -27.83
CA GLY A 1027 4.80 2.80 -27.35
C GLY A 1027 4.04 2.09 -28.46
N ALA A 1028 3.79 2.79 -29.59
CA ALA A 1028 3.18 2.19 -30.78
C ALA A 1028 4.03 1.02 -31.33
N LYS A 1029 5.34 1.22 -31.54
CA LYS A 1029 6.27 0.18 -32.00
C LYS A 1029 6.28 -1.03 -31.06
N ARG A 1030 6.25 -0.80 -29.74
CA ARG A 1030 6.27 -1.86 -28.73
C ARG A 1030 4.94 -2.61 -28.65
N ILE A 1031 3.80 -1.97 -28.95
CA ILE A 1031 2.50 -2.64 -29.10
C ILE A 1031 2.48 -3.55 -30.34
N ASP A 1032 3.03 -3.10 -31.46
CA ASP A 1032 3.14 -3.97 -32.65
C ASP A 1032 4.14 -5.11 -32.44
N ALA A 1033 5.26 -4.87 -31.74
CA ALA A 1033 6.17 -5.93 -31.32
C ALA A 1033 5.54 -6.94 -30.34
N LEU A 1034 4.56 -6.55 -29.51
CA LEU A 1034 3.76 -7.52 -28.73
C LEU A 1034 2.88 -8.39 -29.63
N LYS A 1035 2.25 -7.81 -30.67
CA LYS A 1035 1.44 -8.57 -31.65
C LYS A 1035 2.30 -9.56 -32.44
N GLU A 1036 3.49 -9.14 -32.88
CA GLU A 1036 4.46 -10.03 -33.55
C GLU A 1036 5.00 -11.13 -32.63
N ALA A 1037 5.38 -10.80 -31.39
CA ALA A 1037 5.80 -11.79 -30.40
C ALA A 1037 4.72 -12.84 -30.11
N LEU A 1038 3.46 -12.40 -30.04
CA LEU A 1038 2.31 -13.28 -29.86
C LEU A 1038 2.09 -14.19 -31.07
N ALA A 1039 2.14 -13.63 -32.28
CA ALA A 1039 1.94 -14.37 -33.54
C ALA A 1039 3.07 -15.38 -33.80
N GLY A 1040 4.31 -15.04 -33.43
CA GLY A 1040 5.48 -15.93 -33.50
C GLY A 1040 5.62 -16.90 -32.31
N GLY A 1041 4.77 -16.80 -31.28
CA GLY A 1041 4.86 -17.61 -30.06
C GLY A 1041 6.12 -17.36 -29.20
N ASN A 1042 6.77 -16.20 -29.36
CA ASN A 1042 8.01 -15.87 -28.67
C ASN A 1042 7.72 -15.29 -27.27
N MET A 1043 7.58 -16.19 -26.29
CA MET A 1043 7.26 -15.85 -24.91
C MET A 1043 8.29 -14.93 -24.23
N GLU A 1044 9.57 -15.03 -24.62
CA GLU A 1044 10.63 -14.19 -24.06
C GLU A 1044 10.54 -12.75 -24.59
N LEU A 1045 10.31 -12.59 -25.89
CA LEU A 1045 10.07 -11.27 -26.51
C LEU A 1045 8.77 -10.65 -25.97
N LEU A 1046 7.71 -11.46 -25.78
CA LEU A 1046 6.46 -11.01 -25.17
C LEU A 1046 6.68 -10.49 -23.74
N HIS A 1047 7.44 -11.22 -22.93
CA HIS A 1047 7.80 -10.83 -21.55
C HIS A 1047 8.63 -9.53 -21.53
N LYS A 1048 9.70 -9.44 -22.31
CA LYS A 1048 10.59 -8.26 -22.38
C LYS A 1048 9.86 -7.01 -22.87
N THR A 1049 9.08 -7.11 -23.95
CA THR A 1049 8.35 -5.96 -24.50
C THR A 1049 7.26 -5.47 -23.55
N ALA A 1050 6.56 -6.37 -22.84
CA ALA A 1050 5.59 -6.00 -21.82
C ALA A 1050 6.25 -5.30 -20.61
N HIS A 1051 7.44 -5.76 -20.17
CA HIS A 1051 8.21 -5.10 -19.11
C HIS A 1051 8.59 -3.66 -19.48
N ALA A 1052 9.05 -3.43 -20.71
CA ALA A 1052 9.43 -2.09 -21.16
C ALA A 1052 8.24 -1.12 -21.28
N ILE A 1053 7.07 -1.58 -21.77
CA ILE A 1053 5.83 -0.77 -21.81
C ILE A 1053 5.40 -0.39 -20.39
N LYS A 1054 5.42 -1.33 -19.44
CA LYS A 1054 5.13 -1.11 -18.01
C LYS A 1054 6.08 -0.04 -17.42
N GLY A 1055 7.38 -0.12 -17.71
CA GLY A 1055 8.36 0.86 -17.23
C GLY A 1055 8.07 2.29 -17.70
N ALA A 1056 7.87 2.47 -19.01
CA ALA A 1056 7.55 3.79 -19.58
C ALA A 1056 6.23 4.35 -19.06
N SER A 1057 5.19 3.50 -19.01
CA SER A 1057 3.85 3.88 -18.55
C SER A 1057 3.87 4.38 -17.11
N ALA A 1058 4.65 3.74 -16.22
CA ALA A 1058 4.78 4.15 -14.83
C ALA A 1058 5.40 5.55 -14.69
N ASN A 1059 6.41 5.87 -15.51
CA ASN A 1059 7.14 7.14 -15.42
C ASN A 1059 6.33 8.35 -15.94
N ILE A 1060 5.42 8.17 -16.91
CA ILE A 1060 4.46 9.22 -17.31
C ILE A 1060 3.18 9.26 -16.45
N GLY A 1061 3.01 8.30 -15.53
CA GLY A 1061 1.84 8.20 -14.65
C GLY A 1061 0.62 7.46 -15.24
N ALA A 1062 0.80 6.70 -16.33
CA ALA A 1062 -0.21 5.86 -16.95
C ALA A 1062 -0.39 4.53 -16.19
N HIS A 1063 -0.91 4.59 -14.96
CA HIS A 1063 -0.98 3.44 -14.04
C HIS A 1063 -1.84 2.29 -14.57
N SER A 1064 -2.94 2.59 -15.25
CA SER A 1064 -3.83 1.58 -15.84
C SER A 1064 -3.12 0.75 -16.92
N LEU A 1065 -2.38 1.41 -17.82
CA LEU A 1065 -1.54 0.77 -18.83
C LEU A 1065 -0.38 -0.03 -18.20
N THR A 1066 0.19 0.48 -17.10
CA THR A 1066 1.22 -0.20 -16.29
C THR A 1066 0.69 -1.52 -15.72
N ASP A 1067 -0.51 -1.52 -15.14
CA ASP A 1067 -1.18 -2.70 -14.57
C ASP A 1067 -1.53 -3.75 -15.64
N MET A 1068 -1.89 -3.33 -16.86
CA MET A 1068 -2.16 -4.25 -17.98
C MET A 1068 -0.87 -4.87 -18.51
N ALA A 1069 0.16 -4.06 -18.72
CA ALA A 1069 1.48 -4.51 -19.14
C ALA A 1069 2.12 -5.46 -18.11
N GLN A 1070 1.97 -5.22 -16.80
CA GLN A 1070 2.42 -6.15 -15.76
C GLN A 1070 1.69 -7.51 -15.79
N LYS A 1071 0.40 -7.55 -16.16
CA LYS A 1071 -0.34 -8.83 -16.31
C LYS A 1071 0.21 -9.63 -17.49
N LEU A 1072 0.53 -8.97 -18.60
CA LEU A 1072 1.11 -9.60 -19.78
C LEU A 1072 2.57 -10.02 -19.57
N GLU A 1073 3.36 -9.21 -18.86
CA GLU A 1073 4.72 -9.53 -18.39
C GLU A 1073 4.73 -10.85 -17.60
N LEU A 1074 3.80 -11.00 -16.64
CA LEU A 1074 3.67 -12.21 -15.82
C LEU A 1074 3.16 -13.42 -16.63
N ALA A 1075 2.24 -13.22 -17.57
CA ALA A 1075 1.75 -14.29 -18.46
C ALA A 1075 2.87 -14.84 -19.35
N GLY A 1076 3.66 -13.96 -19.98
CA GLY A 1076 4.86 -14.34 -20.75
C GLY A 1076 5.88 -15.12 -19.91
N LYS A 1077 6.17 -14.63 -18.71
CA LYS A 1077 7.09 -15.29 -17.75
C LYS A 1077 6.59 -16.64 -17.24
N ALA A 1078 5.27 -16.86 -17.21
CA ALA A 1078 4.64 -18.12 -16.84
C ALA A 1078 4.51 -19.12 -18.01
N GLY A 1079 4.76 -18.68 -19.25
CA GLY A 1079 4.50 -19.48 -20.44
C GLY A 1079 3.01 -19.64 -20.79
N ASP A 1080 2.14 -18.79 -20.26
CA ASP A 1080 0.68 -18.89 -20.44
C ASP A 1080 0.18 -17.87 -21.48
N MET A 1081 -0.35 -18.39 -22.59
CA MET A 1081 -0.96 -17.58 -23.67
C MET A 1081 -2.46 -17.31 -23.44
N THR A 1082 -3.06 -17.86 -22.39
CA THR A 1082 -4.52 -17.89 -22.19
C THR A 1082 -5.07 -16.50 -21.87
N GLY A 1083 -5.50 -15.78 -22.90
CA GLY A 1083 -5.99 -14.39 -22.79
C GLY A 1083 -4.94 -13.32 -23.10
N ALA A 1084 -3.73 -13.70 -23.54
CA ALA A 1084 -2.68 -12.76 -23.94
C ALA A 1084 -3.12 -11.86 -25.11
N VAL A 1085 -3.89 -12.39 -26.08
CA VAL A 1085 -4.56 -11.61 -27.15
C VAL A 1085 -5.36 -10.46 -26.56
N THR A 1086 -6.27 -10.76 -25.64
CA THR A 1086 -7.20 -9.79 -25.03
C THR A 1086 -6.49 -8.81 -24.09
N LEU A 1087 -5.35 -9.18 -23.50
CA LEU A 1087 -4.50 -8.23 -22.78
C LEU A 1087 -3.79 -7.26 -23.73
N ILE A 1088 -3.34 -7.70 -24.90
CA ILE A 1088 -2.73 -6.81 -25.91
C ILE A 1088 -3.79 -5.84 -26.49
N GLU A 1089 -4.99 -6.33 -26.80
CA GLU A 1089 -6.13 -5.49 -27.22
C GLU A 1089 -6.46 -4.42 -26.15
N GLN A 1090 -6.39 -4.76 -24.86
CA GLN A 1090 -6.62 -3.82 -23.75
C GLN A 1090 -5.47 -2.81 -23.59
N ILE A 1091 -4.22 -3.24 -23.73
CA ILE A 1091 -3.03 -2.36 -23.74
C ILE A 1091 -3.12 -1.36 -24.89
N GLU A 1092 -3.54 -1.80 -26.09
CA GLU A 1092 -3.72 -0.94 -27.27
C GLU A 1092 -4.84 0.10 -27.06
N MET A 1093 -6.00 -0.32 -26.53
CA MET A 1093 -7.09 0.62 -26.21
C MET A 1093 -6.71 1.65 -25.14
N GLU A 1094 -6.01 1.24 -24.07
CA GLU A 1094 -5.64 2.17 -23.00
C GLU A 1094 -4.46 3.08 -23.40
N PHE A 1095 -3.53 2.59 -24.23
CA PHE A 1095 -2.52 3.44 -24.86
C PHE A 1095 -3.16 4.50 -25.77
N GLY A 1096 -4.22 4.15 -26.52
CA GLY A 1096 -5.01 5.12 -27.28
C GLY A 1096 -5.67 6.21 -26.41
N ARG A 1097 -6.14 5.87 -25.20
CA ARG A 1097 -6.63 6.87 -24.22
C ARG A 1097 -5.52 7.78 -23.72
N VAL A 1098 -4.36 7.21 -23.37
CA VAL A 1098 -3.16 7.98 -22.95
C VAL A 1098 -2.70 8.92 -24.08
N GLN A 1099 -2.68 8.45 -25.33
CA GLN A 1099 -2.34 9.25 -26.50
C GLN A 1099 -3.29 10.44 -26.70
N HIS A 1100 -4.59 10.23 -26.53
CA HIS A 1100 -5.59 11.30 -26.65
C HIS A 1100 -5.40 12.38 -25.56
N GLU A 1101 -5.15 11.97 -24.32
CA GLU A 1101 -4.98 12.89 -23.18
C GLU A 1101 -3.65 13.67 -23.24
N ILE A 1102 -2.56 13.02 -23.68
CA ILE A 1102 -1.29 13.69 -24.01
C ILE A 1102 -1.51 14.76 -25.08
N THR A 1103 -2.16 14.41 -26.20
CA THR A 1103 -2.36 15.32 -27.33
C THR A 1103 -3.22 16.53 -26.94
N GLN A 1104 -4.24 16.34 -26.09
CA GLN A 1104 -5.00 17.47 -25.52
C GLN A 1104 -4.12 18.37 -24.64
N SER A 1105 -3.27 17.79 -23.78
CA SER A 1105 -2.38 18.57 -22.90
C SER A 1105 -1.35 19.42 -23.64
N GLU A 1106 -0.95 19.07 -24.86
CA GLU A 1106 0.01 19.87 -25.64
C GLU A 1106 -0.68 21.01 -26.39
N LEU A 1107 -1.93 20.83 -26.82
CA LEU A 1107 -2.75 21.88 -27.44
C LEU A 1107 -3.00 23.06 -26.51
N ASP A 1108 -3.24 22.82 -25.22
CA ASP A 1108 -3.39 23.87 -24.21
C ASP A 1108 -2.11 24.72 -24.03
N CYS A 1109 -0.92 24.17 -24.32
CA CYS A 1109 0.36 24.87 -24.17
C CYS A 1109 0.68 25.84 -25.32
N VAL A 1110 0.02 25.72 -26.48
CA VAL A 1110 0.20 26.61 -27.63
C VAL A 1110 -0.72 27.84 -27.55
N ALA A 1111 -1.64 27.87 -26.58
CA ALA A 1111 -2.78 28.80 -26.54
C ALA A 1111 -2.68 29.90 -25.45
N LEU A 1112 -1.50 30.47 -25.21
CA LEU A 1112 -1.36 31.75 -24.49
C LEU A 1112 -0.68 32.81 -25.39
N PRO A 1113 -1.24 34.03 -25.48
CA PRO A 1113 -0.85 34.99 -26.51
C PRO A 1113 0.40 35.80 -26.15
N ASP A 1114 1.15 36.12 -27.20
CA ASP A 1114 2.16 37.17 -27.21
C ASP A 1114 1.51 38.58 -27.11
N ALA A 1115 2.30 39.58 -26.68
CA ALA A 1115 1.95 41.00 -26.55
C ALA A 1115 0.96 41.38 -25.40
N THR A 1116 1.05 42.56 -24.74
CA THR A 1116 1.95 43.72 -24.89
C THR A 1116 2.47 44.29 -23.56
N ARG A 1117 3.67 44.89 -23.63
CA ARG A 1117 4.04 46.16 -22.96
C ARG A 1117 5.24 46.77 -23.73
N PRO A 1118 5.22 48.04 -24.14
CA PRO A 1118 4.06 48.95 -24.23
C PRO A 1118 3.06 48.52 -25.30
#